data_AF-A0A3D1N4V1-F1
#
_entry.id   AF-A0A3D1N4V1-F1
#
_cell.length_a   1.000
_cell.length_b   1.000
_cell.length_c   1.000
_cell.angle_alpha   90.00
_cell.angle_beta   90.00
_cell.angle_gamma   90.00
#
_symmetry.space_group_name_H-M   'P 1'
#
loop_
_entity.id
_entity.type
_entity.pdbx_description
1 polymer ?
#
loop_
_entity_poly.entity_id
_entity_poly.type
_entity_poly.pdbx_seq_one_letter_code
_entity_poly.pdbx_strand_id
1 'polypeptide(L)'
;MYQKTKHKMRNAHEKAKTIAKWYSHRRRIVHGWAHIVVPLAVLLALTAVRVSGWKWVELIQHRSFDSLITLKPRVYEPVPVRIIDIDDESLAKLGQWPWPRTLLAKMVNRLNELGASVIAFDAVFAEPDRTSPARVMETWPSIPAVKALKNNLANLPDNDRVFAKAVAAAGVVTGFALTSEENSAVPEVKAAFSYAGDNPINYLYSFSGAVINLPGIEKAASGNGSFSFISELDGVVRRVPLLFSKGDRLIPSLAAEALRVAQGAPGYAVKSSGASGEGGGHTGINKLKIGRLIVPTDADGRIWAYFTDTVLERTVPVWKIFEKGFDPAPINGAITLVGTSAAGLKDLRVTVLNPSIPGVEVHANVVEQILLNNYLKRPDWAAGAEVLYMLFLGGLLIALLPRLGALWCAFAGAAGMTFALYASWRAFSVYGYLLDPVFPGFTVVLIYMSSTLINYLKSETERRQVRTAFSRYMHPKLVAELAKHPEKLKLGGETRAMTILFCDIRGFTTISEQYNAHGLTRVINRFLTPMTGIIMDRLGYVDKYIGDCIMAFWNAPLNDPHHASNACEAALRMQEKLKELNETWRKEAVKEDRKHIPINIGVGLNTGDCCVGNMGSDQRFNYSVLGDDVNLASRLEGQSKPYGVGIVIGPKTKEQAADFAVLELDLIKVKGKTVPVNIFTLLGRKAVKQSAEFRLHEEAHNKMLAAYRGQNWKEARALLEECRRTPFTLKALYDLYEERIKIYEAEPPGKDWDGTYTATSK
;
A
#
# COMPACT_ATOMS: atom_id res chain seq x y z
N MET A 1 -56.92 -17.66 -11.61
CA MET A 1 -55.55 -17.96 -11.13
C MET A 1 -54.45 -17.27 -11.95
N TYR A 2 -54.51 -17.30 -13.29
CA TYR A 2 -53.48 -16.77 -14.20
C TYR A 2 -53.15 -15.26 -14.06
N GLN A 3 -54.14 -14.40 -13.81
CA GLN A 3 -53.90 -12.97 -13.64
C GLN A 3 -53.21 -12.59 -12.31
N LYS A 4 -53.47 -13.33 -11.21
CA LYS A 4 -52.81 -13.10 -9.91
C LYS A 4 -51.32 -13.45 -9.97
N THR A 5 -50.93 -14.47 -10.75
CA THR A 5 -49.53 -14.87 -10.95
C THR A 5 -48.76 -13.86 -11.79
N LYS A 6 -49.38 -13.31 -12.85
CA LYS A 6 -48.78 -12.28 -13.73
C LYS A 6 -48.52 -10.96 -12.98
N HIS A 7 -49.41 -10.58 -12.05
CA HIS A 7 -49.25 -9.38 -11.24
C HIS A 7 -48.15 -9.54 -10.16
N LYS A 8 -48.05 -10.72 -9.51
CA LYS A 8 -46.95 -11.05 -8.59
C LYS A 8 -45.58 -11.05 -9.29
N MET A 9 -45.48 -11.60 -10.50
CA MET A 9 -44.22 -11.60 -11.27
C MET A 9 -43.80 -10.19 -11.72
N ARG A 10 -44.75 -9.32 -12.09
CA ARG A 10 -44.45 -7.93 -12.47
C ARG A 10 -43.92 -7.10 -11.29
N ASN A 11 -44.50 -7.27 -10.10
CA ASN A 11 -44.03 -6.62 -8.86
C ASN A 11 -42.66 -7.16 -8.39
N ALA A 12 -42.38 -8.44 -8.60
CA ALA A 12 -41.05 -9.00 -8.32
C ALA A 12 -39.98 -8.46 -9.28
N HIS A 13 -40.31 -8.28 -10.55
CA HIS A 13 -39.41 -7.76 -11.57
C HIS A 13 -39.14 -6.25 -11.40
N GLU A 14 -40.14 -5.47 -10.98
CA GLU A 14 -39.92 -4.07 -10.58
C GLU A 14 -39.07 -3.96 -9.32
N LYS A 15 -39.37 -4.74 -8.25
CA LYS A 15 -38.52 -4.75 -7.04
C LYS A 15 -37.08 -5.14 -7.35
N ALA A 16 -36.84 -6.11 -8.21
CA ALA A 16 -35.49 -6.49 -8.66
C ALA A 16 -34.79 -5.37 -9.44
N LYS A 17 -35.50 -4.65 -10.32
CA LYS A 17 -34.96 -3.47 -11.02
C LYS A 17 -34.64 -2.32 -10.06
N THR A 18 -35.46 -2.07 -9.05
CA THR A 18 -35.22 -1.02 -8.06
C THR A 18 -34.03 -1.37 -7.17
N ILE A 19 -33.91 -2.63 -6.75
CA ILE A 19 -32.75 -3.13 -5.99
C ILE A 19 -31.47 -3.05 -6.85
N ALA A 20 -31.51 -3.41 -8.13
CA ALA A 20 -30.36 -3.32 -9.04
C ALA A 20 -29.96 -1.86 -9.36
N LYS A 21 -30.93 -0.95 -9.51
CA LYS A 21 -30.67 0.50 -9.62
C LYS A 21 -30.05 1.06 -8.34
N TRP A 22 -30.58 0.66 -7.18
CA TRP A 22 -30.03 1.06 -5.88
C TRP A 22 -28.61 0.51 -5.67
N TYR A 23 -28.36 -0.76 -6.02
CA TYR A 23 -27.02 -1.36 -5.97
C TYR A 23 -26.03 -0.67 -6.92
N SER A 24 -26.42 -0.36 -8.16
CA SER A 24 -25.53 0.29 -9.14
C SER A 24 -25.24 1.75 -8.78
N HIS A 25 -26.21 2.48 -8.22
CA HIS A 25 -26.03 3.85 -7.73
C HIS A 25 -25.13 3.89 -6.49
N ARG A 26 -25.36 2.98 -5.52
CA ARG A 26 -24.53 2.84 -4.32
C ARG A 26 -23.11 2.40 -4.67
N ARG A 27 -22.93 1.52 -5.66
CA ARG A 27 -21.61 1.11 -6.16
C ARG A 27 -20.85 2.29 -6.80
N ARG A 28 -21.52 3.14 -7.59
CA ARG A 28 -20.90 4.39 -8.13
C ARG A 28 -20.47 5.37 -7.04
N ILE A 29 -21.31 5.59 -6.02
CA ILE A 29 -20.99 6.50 -4.91
C ILE A 29 -19.86 5.93 -4.04
N VAL A 30 -19.91 4.65 -3.69
CA VAL A 30 -18.87 3.97 -2.89
C VAL A 30 -17.52 3.94 -3.62
N HIS A 31 -17.51 3.72 -4.94
CA HIS A 31 -16.25 3.76 -5.71
C HIS A 31 -15.75 5.20 -5.92
N GLY A 32 -16.65 6.18 -5.95
CA GLY A 32 -16.30 7.60 -6.06
C GLY A 32 -15.52 8.11 -4.85
N TRP A 33 -15.92 7.73 -3.64
CA TRP A 33 -15.34 8.24 -2.38
C TRP A 33 -14.35 7.29 -1.70
N ALA A 34 -14.15 6.07 -2.21
CA ALA A 34 -13.25 5.08 -1.63
C ALA A 34 -11.81 5.61 -1.41
N HIS A 35 -11.33 6.47 -2.31
CA HIS A 35 -10.00 7.09 -2.23
C HIS A 35 -9.82 8.07 -1.06
N ILE A 36 -10.90 8.50 -0.42
CA ILE A 36 -10.88 9.34 0.80
C ILE A 36 -11.26 8.49 2.02
N VAL A 37 -12.34 7.71 1.92
CA VAL A 37 -12.91 6.98 3.06
C VAL A 37 -11.94 5.94 3.61
N VAL A 38 -11.26 5.16 2.74
CA VAL A 38 -10.36 4.11 3.20
C VAL A 38 -9.12 4.69 3.90
N PRO A 39 -8.36 5.63 3.31
CA PRO A 39 -7.23 6.26 4.00
C PRO A 39 -7.64 7.01 5.27
N LEU A 40 -8.81 7.66 5.27
CA LEU A 40 -9.33 8.34 6.46
C LEU A 40 -9.65 7.35 7.58
N ALA A 41 -10.25 6.20 7.27
CA ALA A 41 -10.49 5.15 8.24
C ALA A 41 -9.17 4.60 8.82
N VAL A 42 -8.13 4.45 7.99
CA VAL A 42 -6.79 4.05 8.43
C VAL A 42 -6.19 5.11 9.38
N LEU A 43 -6.27 6.40 9.03
CA LEU A 43 -5.79 7.50 9.88
C LEU A 43 -6.51 7.51 11.24
N LEU A 44 -7.83 7.37 11.25
CA LEU A 44 -8.62 7.33 12.49
C LEU A 44 -8.29 6.10 13.34
N ALA A 45 -8.12 4.92 12.72
CA ALA A 45 -7.74 3.70 13.41
C ALA A 45 -6.35 3.83 14.05
N LEU A 46 -5.36 4.37 13.33
CA LEU A 46 -4.01 4.60 13.86
C LEU A 46 -3.99 5.65 14.97
N THR A 47 -4.81 6.70 14.84
CA THR A 47 -4.98 7.70 15.90
C THR A 47 -5.59 7.07 17.15
N ALA A 48 -6.62 6.23 17.00
CA ALA A 48 -7.21 5.50 18.12
C ALA A 48 -6.21 4.55 18.80
N VAL A 49 -5.37 3.85 18.03
CA VAL A 49 -4.29 3.00 18.54
C VAL A 49 -3.24 3.82 19.30
N ARG A 50 -2.93 5.04 18.85
CA ARG A 50 -1.98 5.92 19.55
C ARG A 50 -2.52 6.38 20.90
N VAL A 51 -3.81 6.75 20.94
CA VAL A 51 -4.47 7.31 22.14
C VAL A 51 -4.87 6.21 23.14
N SER A 52 -5.07 4.98 22.70
CA SER A 52 -5.49 3.87 23.56
C SER A 52 -4.42 3.36 24.54
N GLY A 53 -3.16 3.82 24.42
CA GLY A 53 -2.09 3.47 25.36
C GLY A 53 -1.65 2.00 25.30
N TRP A 54 -1.71 1.36 24.12
CA TRP A 54 -1.29 -0.04 24.00
C TRP A 54 0.22 -0.19 24.26
N LYS A 55 0.57 -1.17 25.10
CA LYS A 55 1.96 -1.44 25.55
C LYS A 55 2.98 -1.60 24.42
N TRP A 56 2.60 -2.17 23.28
CA TRP A 56 3.53 -2.34 22.15
C TRP A 56 3.85 -1.01 21.44
N VAL A 57 2.94 -0.03 21.47
CA VAL A 57 3.18 1.32 20.94
C VAL A 57 4.21 2.04 21.81
N GLU A 58 4.06 1.93 23.13
CA GLU A 58 5.04 2.43 24.12
C GLU A 58 6.41 1.79 23.90
N LEU A 59 6.48 0.48 23.64
CA LEU A 59 7.74 -0.22 23.36
C LEU A 59 8.48 0.33 22.12
N ILE A 60 7.76 0.58 21.02
CA ILE A 60 8.34 1.17 19.80
C ILE A 60 8.83 2.59 20.07
N GLN A 61 8.04 3.37 20.81
CA GLN A 61 8.38 4.71 21.23
C GLN A 61 9.65 4.72 22.09
N HIS A 62 9.76 3.83 23.09
CA HIS A 62 10.93 3.76 23.96
C HIS A 62 12.19 3.42 23.17
N ARG A 63 12.13 2.50 22.21
CA ARG A 63 13.27 2.24 21.31
C ARG A 63 13.70 3.46 20.49
N SER A 64 12.75 4.31 20.10
CA SER A 64 13.08 5.56 19.42
C SER A 64 13.84 6.52 20.33
N PHE A 65 13.46 6.60 21.61
CA PHE A 65 14.15 7.41 22.61
C PHE A 65 15.51 6.85 22.97
N ASP A 66 15.64 5.52 23.06
CA ASP A 66 16.92 4.85 23.25
C ASP A 66 17.90 5.25 22.16
N SER A 67 17.44 5.28 20.90
CA SER A 67 18.26 5.70 19.76
C SER A 67 18.77 7.14 19.92
N LEU A 68 17.93 8.07 20.43
CA LEU A 68 18.35 9.44 20.70
C LEU A 68 19.42 9.51 21.79
N ILE A 69 19.21 8.79 22.89
CA ILE A 69 20.12 8.75 24.04
C ILE A 69 21.45 8.09 23.67
N THR A 70 21.44 7.01 22.91
CA THR A 70 22.66 6.35 22.42
C THR A 70 23.44 7.24 21.44
N LEU A 71 22.75 8.01 20.59
CA LEU A 71 23.39 8.93 19.64
C LEU A 71 24.03 10.15 20.31
N LYS A 72 23.46 10.61 21.43
CA LYS A 72 24.01 11.71 22.24
C LYS A 72 23.83 11.37 23.72
N PRO A 73 24.75 10.59 24.32
CA PRO A 73 24.72 10.31 25.75
C PRO A 73 25.03 11.58 26.56
N ARG A 74 24.75 11.55 27.86
CA ARG A 74 25.18 12.63 28.77
C ARG A 74 26.70 12.58 28.87
N VAL A 75 27.34 13.74 28.76
CA VAL A 75 28.78 13.86 29.01
C VAL A 75 29.02 13.78 30.52
N TYR A 76 30.03 13.01 30.93
CA TYR A 76 30.42 12.97 32.33
C TYR A 76 31.03 14.31 32.76
N GLU A 77 30.45 14.92 33.78
CA GLU A 77 30.96 16.13 34.42
C GLU A 77 31.28 15.81 35.89
N PRO A 78 32.49 16.16 36.38
CA PRO A 78 32.91 15.80 37.72
C PRO A 78 32.13 16.63 38.76
N VAL A 79 31.11 16.00 39.33
CA VAL A 79 30.37 16.49 40.51
C VAL A 79 30.78 15.69 41.76
N PRO A 80 30.52 16.21 42.98
CA PRO A 80 30.91 15.55 44.22
C PRO A 80 30.00 14.34 44.54
N VAL A 81 30.02 13.33 43.67
CA VAL A 81 29.34 12.04 43.81
C VAL A 81 30.35 10.94 43.51
N ARG A 82 30.53 9.99 44.44
CA ARG A 82 31.50 8.88 44.27
C ARG A 82 30.88 7.55 44.65
N ILE A 83 31.23 6.51 43.90
CA ILE A 83 30.91 5.13 44.25
C ILE A 83 32.07 4.58 45.07
N ILE A 84 31.77 4.09 46.27
CA ILE A 84 32.70 3.34 47.11
C ILE A 84 32.46 1.87 46.83
N ASP A 85 33.35 1.28 46.07
CA ASP A 85 33.11 0.02 45.40
C ASP A 85 33.71 -1.18 46.12
N ILE A 86 32.87 -2.16 46.43
CA ILE A 86 33.26 -3.47 46.91
C ILE A 86 33.59 -4.33 45.66
N ASP A 87 34.80 -4.14 45.14
CA ASP A 87 35.34 -4.86 44.00
C ASP A 87 36.08 -6.16 44.42
N ASP A 88 36.47 -6.97 43.44
CA ASP A 88 37.17 -8.24 43.69
C ASP A 88 38.52 -8.03 44.41
N GLU A 89 39.21 -6.91 44.15
CA GLU A 89 40.44 -6.53 44.86
C GLU A 89 40.17 -6.20 46.34
N SER A 90 39.07 -5.49 46.64
CA SER A 90 38.64 -5.21 48.00
C SER A 90 38.34 -6.49 48.75
N LEU A 91 37.66 -7.45 48.11
CA LEU A 91 37.39 -8.76 48.71
C LEU A 91 38.68 -9.56 48.96
N ALA A 92 39.63 -9.52 48.02
CA ALA A 92 40.92 -10.20 48.18
C ALA A 92 41.74 -9.62 49.35
N LYS A 93 41.71 -8.29 49.55
CA LYS A 93 42.48 -7.60 50.60
C LYS A 93 41.79 -7.57 51.96
N LEU A 94 40.47 -7.40 52.01
CA LEU A 94 39.70 -7.15 53.24
C LEU A 94 38.91 -8.38 53.73
N GLY A 95 38.82 -9.43 52.91
CA GLY A 95 38.14 -10.69 53.22
C GLY A 95 36.81 -10.85 52.50
N GLN A 96 36.19 -12.02 52.71
CA GLN A 96 34.97 -12.45 52.00
C GLN A 96 33.71 -11.67 52.47
N TRP A 97 32.87 -11.28 51.51
CA TRP A 97 31.54 -10.72 51.77
C TRP A 97 30.51 -11.78 52.22
N PRO A 98 29.50 -11.47 53.06
CA PRO A 98 29.29 -10.20 53.74
C PRO A 98 30.33 -9.95 54.83
N TRP A 99 30.88 -8.73 54.83
CA TRP A 99 31.87 -8.29 55.81
C TRP A 99 31.28 -8.15 57.22
N PRO A 100 32.08 -8.37 58.28
CA PRO A 100 31.68 -8.06 59.65
C PRO A 100 31.22 -6.60 59.79
N ARG A 101 30.19 -6.35 60.61
CA ARG A 101 29.69 -5.00 60.90
C ARG A 101 30.75 -4.09 61.50
N THR A 102 31.76 -4.65 62.17
CA THR A 102 32.93 -3.91 62.66
C THR A 102 33.80 -3.37 61.52
N LEU A 103 33.93 -4.10 60.40
CA LEU A 103 34.64 -3.62 59.21
C LEU A 103 33.82 -2.55 58.48
N LEU A 104 32.50 -2.74 58.36
CA LEU A 104 31.61 -1.70 57.83
C LEU A 104 31.62 -0.43 58.70
N ALA A 105 31.70 -0.57 60.02
CA ALA A 105 31.82 0.55 60.96
C ALA A 105 33.14 1.31 60.75
N LYS A 106 34.26 0.59 60.56
CA LYS A 106 35.55 1.19 60.21
C LYS A 106 35.49 1.95 58.88
N MET A 107 34.81 1.39 57.87
CA MET A 107 34.59 2.06 56.58
C MET A 107 33.79 3.35 56.75
N VAL A 108 32.66 3.31 57.49
CA VAL A 108 31.83 4.50 57.76
C VAL A 108 32.64 5.58 58.48
N ASN A 109 33.35 5.21 59.55
CA ASN A 109 34.19 6.15 60.29
C ASN A 109 35.27 6.75 59.39
N ARG A 110 35.91 5.92 58.55
CA ARG A 110 36.96 6.38 57.64
C ARG A 110 36.43 7.34 56.57
N LEU A 111 35.28 7.05 55.95
CA LEU A 111 34.64 7.94 55.00
C LEU A 111 34.22 9.27 55.65
N ASN A 112 33.74 9.21 56.90
CA ASN A 112 33.40 10.39 57.69
C ASN A 112 34.64 11.25 58.00
N GLU A 113 35.77 10.63 58.38
CA GLU A 113 37.07 11.30 58.58
C GLU A 113 37.60 11.95 57.30
N LEU A 114 37.38 11.31 56.14
CA LEU A 114 37.74 11.85 54.82
C LEU A 114 36.81 12.97 54.34
N GLY A 115 35.76 13.30 55.10
CA GLY A 115 34.86 14.41 54.84
C GLY A 115 33.66 14.07 53.94
N ALA A 116 33.28 12.80 53.80
CA ALA A 116 32.08 12.43 53.04
C ALA A 116 30.84 13.17 53.58
N SER A 117 30.10 13.84 52.71
CA SER A 117 28.87 14.56 53.09
C SER A 117 27.75 13.57 53.46
N VAL A 118 27.62 12.52 52.67
CA VAL A 118 26.67 11.42 52.90
C VAL A 118 27.32 10.10 52.53
N ILE A 119 26.98 9.05 53.26
CA ILE A 119 27.34 7.66 52.96
C ILE A 119 26.05 6.87 52.78
N ALA A 120 25.66 6.59 51.54
CA ALA A 120 24.45 5.85 51.23
C ALA A 120 24.79 4.40 50.86
N PHE A 121 24.15 3.43 51.51
CA PHE A 121 24.37 2.01 51.23
C PHE A 121 23.36 1.47 50.22
N ASP A 122 23.84 0.97 49.08
CA ASP A 122 23.08 0.14 48.14
C ASP A 122 23.12 -1.33 48.58
N ALA A 123 22.72 -1.57 49.83
CA ALA A 123 22.68 -2.87 50.45
C ALA A 123 21.70 -2.83 51.64
N VAL A 124 21.13 -4.00 51.96
CA VAL A 124 20.24 -4.17 53.11
C VAL A 124 20.89 -5.02 54.20
N PHE A 125 20.67 -4.63 55.44
CA PHE A 125 21.22 -5.22 56.65
C PHE A 125 20.09 -5.82 57.49
N ALA A 126 19.35 -6.75 56.87
CA ALA A 126 18.15 -7.38 57.46
C ALA A 126 18.48 -8.42 58.53
N GLU A 127 19.62 -9.09 58.38
CA GLU A 127 20.06 -10.13 59.28
C GLU A 127 21.16 -9.61 60.21
N PRO A 128 21.16 -10.02 61.49
CA PRO A 128 22.19 -9.57 62.42
C PRO A 128 23.48 -10.37 62.29
N ASP A 129 24.59 -9.73 62.62
CA ASP A 129 25.93 -10.13 62.21
C ASP A 129 26.34 -11.49 62.79
N ARG A 130 26.46 -12.50 61.92
CA ARG A 130 26.93 -13.85 62.29
C ARG A 130 28.30 -13.87 63.00
N THR A 131 29.10 -12.82 62.83
CA THR A 131 30.43 -12.68 63.45
C THR A 131 30.40 -11.95 64.81
N SER A 132 29.22 -11.54 65.29
CA SER A 132 29.08 -10.98 66.65
C SER A 132 29.50 -12.02 67.70
N PRO A 133 30.22 -11.62 68.77
CA PRO A 133 30.71 -12.52 69.81
C PRO A 133 29.63 -13.45 70.38
N ALA A 134 28.43 -12.94 70.62
CA ALA A 134 27.29 -13.72 71.12
C ALA A 134 26.84 -14.85 70.16
N ARG A 135 26.88 -14.61 68.84
CA ARG A 135 26.37 -15.53 67.81
C ARG A 135 27.39 -16.55 67.35
N VAL A 136 28.65 -16.13 67.24
CA VAL A 136 29.76 -17.04 66.92
C VAL A 136 29.81 -18.20 67.92
N MET A 137 29.54 -17.92 69.20
CA MET A 137 29.44 -18.96 70.23
C MET A 137 28.35 -20.00 69.95
N GLU A 138 27.22 -19.63 69.33
CA GLU A 138 26.14 -20.57 68.98
C GLU A 138 26.58 -21.55 67.89
N THR A 139 27.52 -21.14 67.04
CA THR A 139 28.07 -21.98 65.97
C THR A 139 29.22 -22.88 66.40
N TRP A 140 29.82 -22.64 67.57
CA TRP A 140 30.96 -23.40 68.06
C TRP A 140 30.52 -24.69 68.76
N PRO A 141 31.29 -25.79 68.64
CA PRO A 141 30.97 -27.03 69.32
C PRO A 141 30.96 -26.84 70.85
N SER A 142 30.01 -27.47 71.52
CA SER A 142 29.77 -27.34 72.97
C SER A 142 30.81 -28.07 73.84
N ILE A 143 32.10 -27.77 73.64
CA ILE A 143 33.21 -28.31 74.42
C ILE A 143 33.48 -27.46 75.69
N PRO A 144 34.04 -28.04 76.77
CA PRO A 144 34.32 -27.30 78.02
C PRO A 144 35.13 -26.02 77.82
N ALA A 145 36.10 -26.03 76.90
CA ALA A 145 36.91 -24.85 76.57
C ALA A 145 36.07 -23.68 76.01
N VAL A 146 35.07 -23.98 75.17
CA VAL A 146 34.16 -22.96 74.60
C VAL A 146 33.20 -22.44 75.66
N LYS A 147 32.71 -23.29 76.57
CA LYS A 147 31.87 -22.87 77.70
C LYS A 147 32.61 -21.92 78.65
N ALA A 148 33.90 -22.14 78.89
CA ALA A 148 34.72 -21.25 79.71
C ALA A 148 34.88 -19.84 79.10
N LEU A 149 34.88 -19.73 77.77
CA LEU A 149 34.96 -18.45 77.06
C LEU A 149 33.64 -17.66 77.07
N LYS A 150 32.51 -18.28 77.43
CA LYS A 150 31.17 -17.68 77.34
C LYS A 150 31.04 -16.37 78.12
N ASN A 151 31.56 -16.33 79.35
CA ASN A 151 31.45 -15.16 80.21
C ASN A 151 32.33 -13.99 79.71
N ASN A 152 33.48 -14.29 79.08
CA ASN A 152 34.38 -13.28 78.53
C ASN A 152 33.86 -12.72 77.19
N LEU A 153 33.33 -13.59 76.32
CA LEU A 153 32.77 -13.21 75.03
C LEU A 153 31.44 -12.45 75.17
N ALA A 154 30.63 -12.76 76.18
CA ALA A 154 29.38 -12.04 76.46
C ALA A 154 29.59 -10.56 76.83
N ASN A 155 30.79 -10.19 77.29
CA ASN A 155 31.16 -8.80 77.63
C ASN A 155 31.63 -7.99 76.42
N LEU A 156 31.91 -8.62 75.28
CA LEU A 156 32.30 -7.91 74.07
C LEU A 156 31.08 -7.24 73.42
N PRO A 157 31.29 -6.06 72.78
CA PRO A 157 30.19 -5.35 72.15
C PRO A 157 29.63 -6.15 70.97
N ASP A 158 28.32 -6.10 70.81
CA ASP A 158 27.65 -6.65 69.63
C ASP A 158 28.03 -5.83 68.37
N ASN A 159 28.36 -6.52 67.28
CA ASN A 159 28.90 -5.87 66.10
C ASN A 159 27.86 -4.98 65.40
N ASP A 160 26.55 -5.35 65.41
CA ASP A 160 25.49 -4.50 64.85
C ASP A 160 25.35 -3.21 65.67
N ARG A 161 25.53 -3.26 67.00
CA ARG A 161 25.59 -2.04 67.84
C ARG A 161 26.80 -1.16 67.53
N VAL A 162 27.97 -1.77 67.30
CA VAL A 162 29.18 -1.03 66.89
C VAL A 162 28.95 -0.30 65.57
N PHE A 163 28.31 -0.98 64.61
CA PHE A 163 27.96 -0.37 63.33
C PHE A 163 26.89 0.71 63.47
N ALA A 164 25.82 0.46 64.21
CA ALA A 164 24.79 1.48 64.49
C ALA A 164 25.39 2.74 65.13
N LYS A 165 26.40 2.61 66.00
CA LYS A 165 27.11 3.77 66.57
C LYS A 165 27.91 4.55 65.52
N ALA A 166 28.57 3.87 64.60
CA ALA A 166 29.27 4.52 63.48
C ALA A 166 28.28 5.20 62.52
N VAL A 167 27.15 4.54 62.23
CA VAL A 167 26.05 5.09 61.42
C VAL A 167 25.48 6.36 62.05
N ALA A 168 25.27 6.38 63.37
CA ALA A 168 24.75 7.56 64.07
C ALA A 168 25.75 8.74 64.12
N ALA A 169 27.05 8.47 63.98
CA ALA A 169 28.11 9.48 64.04
C ALA A 169 28.40 10.16 62.69
N ALA A 170 27.79 9.69 61.60
CA ALA A 170 28.01 10.17 60.24
C ALA A 170 26.68 10.37 59.50
N GLY A 171 26.71 11.10 58.38
CA GLY A 171 25.55 11.30 57.51
C GLY A 171 25.19 10.04 56.71
N VAL A 172 24.80 8.95 57.37
CA VAL A 172 24.53 7.67 56.70
C VAL A 172 23.08 7.54 56.26
N VAL A 173 22.88 7.13 55.01
CA VAL A 173 21.58 6.68 54.48
C VAL A 173 21.61 5.17 54.28
N THR A 174 20.70 4.45 54.93
CA THR A 174 20.64 2.99 54.76
C THR A 174 19.67 2.61 53.64
N GLY A 175 20.09 1.64 52.84
CA GLY A 175 19.29 1.09 51.75
C GLY A 175 18.32 0.03 52.24
N PHE A 176 17.15 -0.06 51.62
CA PHE A 176 16.23 -1.18 51.78
C PHE A 176 15.57 -1.54 50.45
N ALA A 177 15.03 -2.75 50.35
CA ALA A 177 14.33 -3.22 49.17
C ALA A 177 12.82 -3.25 49.40
N LEU A 178 12.03 -2.87 48.40
CA LEU A 178 10.58 -3.05 48.36
C LEU A 178 10.27 -4.33 47.56
N THR A 179 9.26 -5.07 48.01
CA THR A 179 8.90 -6.38 47.45
C THR A 179 7.42 -6.45 47.12
N SER A 180 7.07 -7.21 46.08
CA SER A 180 5.67 -7.52 45.79
C SER A 180 5.11 -8.60 46.72
N GLU A 181 5.98 -9.36 47.39
CA GLU A 181 5.59 -10.31 48.45
C GLU A 181 5.14 -9.54 49.69
N GLU A 182 3.94 -9.85 50.18
CA GLU A 182 3.33 -9.19 51.33
C GLU A 182 4.05 -9.57 52.63
N ASN A 183 4.45 -8.57 53.41
CA ASN A 183 5.06 -8.76 54.71
C ASN A 183 4.80 -7.60 55.67
N SER A 184 5.01 -7.86 56.97
CA SER A 184 4.77 -6.91 58.05
C SER A 184 5.87 -5.86 58.22
N ALA A 185 6.98 -5.95 57.48
CA ALA A 185 8.12 -5.05 57.63
C ALA A 185 7.80 -3.66 57.05
N VAL A 186 7.73 -2.64 57.90
CA VAL A 186 7.45 -1.26 57.47
C VAL A 186 8.72 -0.42 57.63
N PRO A 187 9.30 0.09 56.53
CA PRO A 187 10.47 0.95 56.60
C PRO A 187 10.22 2.23 57.42
N GLU A 188 11.22 2.64 58.19
CA GLU A 188 11.19 3.90 58.93
C GLU A 188 11.52 5.07 58.00
N VAL A 189 10.53 5.89 57.69
CA VAL A 189 10.69 7.08 56.85
C VAL A 189 11.10 8.26 57.72
N LYS A 190 12.34 8.74 57.57
CA LYS A 190 12.90 9.88 58.34
C LYS A 190 12.47 11.26 57.84
N ALA A 191 12.04 11.33 56.58
CA ALA A 191 11.68 12.58 55.93
C ALA A 191 10.22 12.96 56.17
N ALA A 192 9.95 14.26 56.35
CA ALA A 192 8.60 14.78 56.25
C ALA A 192 8.16 14.88 54.77
N PHE A 193 6.88 14.69 54.49
CA PHE A 193 6.31 14.92 53.16
C PHE A 193 5.24 16.00 53.24
N SER A 194 5.35 16.97 52.33
CA SER A 194 4.25 17.89 52.00
C SER A 194 3.88 17.69 50.54
N TYR A 195 2.61 17.86 50.20
CA TYR A 195 2.19 17.82 48.81
C TYR A 195 1.12 18.87 48.51
N ALA A 196 1.11 19.33 47.27
CA ALA A 196 0.11 20.24 46.73
C ALA A 196 -0.60 19.57 45.56
N GLY A 197 -1.93 19.71 45.50
CA GLY A 197 -2.78 19.03 44.51
C GLY A 197 -3.30 17.69 45.03
N ASP A 198 -3.55 16.76 44.09
CA ASP A 198 -4.03 15.41 44.38
C ASP A 198 -3.04 14.60 45.24
N ASN A 199 -3.56 13.63 46.00
CA ASN A 199 -2.73 12.75 46.81
C ASN A 199 -1.73 11.97 45.93
N PRO A 200 -0.40 12.14 46.12
CA PRO A 200 0.62 11.49 45.30
C PRO A 200 0.56 9.96 45.32
N ILE A 201 0.05 9.37 46.41
CA ILE A 201 -0.03 7.92 46.59
C ILE A 201 -0.86 7.25 45.49
N ASN A 202 -1.86 7.95 44.94
CA ASN A 202 -2.72 7.44 43.86
C ASN A 202 -1.99 7.22 42.54
N TYR A 203 -0.80 7.80 42.37
CA TYR A 203 -0.01 7.74 41.13
C TYR A 203 1.27 6.92 41.28
N LEU A 204 1.76 6.77 42.51
CA LEU A 204 3.00 6.05 42.77
C LEU A 204 2.81 4.54 42.65
N TYR A 205 3.87 3.87 42.20
CA TYR A 205 3.91 2.42 42.20
C TYR A 205 3.92 1.90 43.64
N SER A 206 2.93 1.06 43.96
CA SER A 206 2.73 0.50 45.29
C SER A 206 3.35 -0.88 45.43
N PHE A 207 4.04 -1.11 46.54
CA PHE A 207 4.60 -2.41 46.92
C PHE A 207 3.89 -2.97 48.14
N SER A 208 3.78 -4.31 48.22
CA SER A 208 3.09 -5.01 49.31
C SER A 208 3.99 -5.26 50.53
N GLY A 209 5.30 -5.39 50.32
CA GLY A 209 6.27 -5.69 51.37
C GLY A 209 7.57 -4.92 51.25
N ALA A 210 8.45 -5.12 52.22
CA ALA A 210 9.80 -4.57 52.23
C ALA A 210 10.79 -5.51 52.93
N VAL A 211 12.05 -5.48 52.52
CA VAL A 211 13.18 -6.06 53.25
C VAL A 211 13.93 -4.88 53.87
N ILE A 212 13.83 -4.73 55.18
CA ILE A 212 14.34 -3.56 55.93
C ILE A 212 15.60 -3.91 56.72
N ASN A 213 16.29 -2.87 57.18
CA ASN A 213 17.44 -3.01 58.08
C ASN A 213 16.98 -3.39 59.50
N LEU A 214 17.92 -3.89 60.31
CA LEU A 214 17.64 -4.08 61.74
C LEU A 214 17.21 -2.77 62.40
N PRO A 215 16.21 -2.79 63.32
CA PRO A 215 15.67 -1.57 63.92
C PRO A 215 16.73 -0.66 64.58
N GLY A 216 17.80 -1.23 65.14
CA GLY A 216 18.89 -0.46 65.74
C GLY A 216 19.71 0.33 64.72
N ILE A 217 19.91 -0.23 63.52
CA ILE A 217 20.66 0.40 62.42
C ILE A 217 19.76 1.42 61.71
N GLU A 218 18.51 1.04 61.44
CA GLU A 218 17.50 1.90 60.78
C GLU A 218 17.20 3.16 61.61
N LYS A 219 17.14 3.02 62.93
CA LYS A 219 16.93 4.15 63.85
C LYS A 219 18.14 5.08 63.91
N ALA A 220 19.36 4.53 63.83
CA ALA A 220 20.61 5.26 63.90
C ALA A 220 20.92 6.05 62.61
N ALA A 221 20.36 5.64 61.47
CA ALA A 221 20.59 6.28 60.18
C ALA A 221 19.99 7.70 60.12
N SER A 222 20.69 8.60 59.40
CA SER A 222 20.20 9.96 59.10
C SER A 222 19.07 9.95 58.07
N GLY A 223 18.97 8.88 57.28
CA GLY A 223 17.92 8.63 56.30
C GLY A 223 17.81 7.15 55.95
N ASN A 224 16.64 6.74 55.46
CA ASN A 224 16.40 5.40 54.93
C ASN A 224 15.74 5.53 53.55
N GLY A 225 16.33 4.91 52.53
CA GLY A 225 15.85 5.05 51.16
C GLY A 225 15.81 3.72 50.41
N SER A 226 14.85 3.57 49.50
CA SER A 226 14.70 2.35 48.72
C SER A 226 15.60 2.35 47.47
N PHE A 227 16.38 1.29 47.27
CA PHE A 227 17.16 1.06 46.04
C PHE A 227 16.41 0.19 45.01
N SER A 228 15.09 0.03 45.18
CA SER A 228 14.30 -0.82 44.29
C SER A 228 14.13 -0.18 42.90
N PHE A 229 14.07 -1.02 41.87
CA PHE A 229 13.80 -0.60 40.50
C PHE A 229 12.46 -1.15 40.04
N ILE A 230 11.82 -0.43 39.13
CA ILE A 230 10.61 -0.89 38.43
C ILE A 230 11.06 -1.29 37.03
N SER A 231 11.03 -2.58 36.74
CA SER A 231 11.42 -3.09 35.42
C SER A 231 10.40 -2.69 34.36
N GLU A 232 10.87 -2.15 33.24
CA GLU A 232 10.04 -1.98 32.05
C GLU A 232 9.77 -3.34 31.37
N LEU A 233 8.87 -3.37 30.39
CA LEU A 233 8.45 -4.60 29.68
C LEU A 233 9.61 -5.38 29.04
N ASP A 234 10.68 -4.70 28.67
CA ASP A 234 11.89 -5.28 28.07
C ASP A 234 13.08 -5.35 29.05
N GLY A 235 12.86 -5.03 30.33
CA GLY A 235 13.87 -5.09 31.39
C GLY A 235 14.91 -3.97 31.38
N VAL A 236 14.84 -3.03 30.42
CA VAL A 236 15.78 -1.90 30.34
C VAL A 236 15.37 -0.80 31.33
N VAL A 237 16.32 -0.34 32.14
CA VAL A 237 16.12 0.77 33.07
C VAL A 237 16.22 2.09 32.31
N ARG A 238 15.07 2.67 31.95
CA ARG A 238 14.97 4.01 31.33
C ARG A 238 14.50 5.09 32.30
N ARG A 239 13.64 4.68 33.23
CA ARG A 239 13.03 5.57 34.22
C ARG A 239 13.35 5.08 35.63
N VAL A 240 13.80 5.99 36.48
CA VAL A 240 14.14 5.68 37.87
C VAL A 240 13.14 6.38 38.80
N PRO A 241 12.41 5.63 39.65
CA PRO A 241 11.51 6.22 40.64
C PRO A 241 12.27 7.01 41.69
N LEU A 242 11.77 8.21 42.03
CA LEU A 242 12.28 8.98 43.17
C LEU A 242 11.48 8.75 44.44
N LEU A 243 10.21 8.37 44.28
CA LEU A 243 9.27 8.04 45.34
C LEU A 243 8.55 6.72 45.02
N PHE A 244 8.10 6.07 46.09
CA PHE A 244 7.29 4.86 46.07
C PHE A 244 6.14 4.99 47.05
N SER A 245 5.15 4.10 46.95
CA SER A 245 4.12 3.93 47.97
C SER A 245 4.19 2.53 48.59
N LYS A 246 3.92 2.45 49.90
CA LYS A 246 3.61 1.21 50.61
C LYS A 246 2.39 1.47 51.49
N GLY A 247 1.23 0.99 51.06
CA GLY A 247 -0.05 1.42 51.64
C GLY A 247 -0.18 2.94 51.57
N ASP A 248 -0.52 3.58 52.69
CA ASP A 248 -0.70 5.05 52.76
C ASP A 248 0.58 5.85 53.05
N ARG A 249 1.77 5.22 52.91
CA ARG A 249 3.06 5.87 53.20
C ARG A 249 3.86 6.15 51.93
N LEU A 250 4.36 7.38 51.84
CA LEU A 250 5.34 7.79 50.84
C LEU A 250 6.74 7.35 51.27
N ILE A 251 7.46 6.72 50.35
CA ILE A 251 8.79 6.17 50.57
C ILE A 251 9.77 6.82 49.59
N PRO A 252 10.88 7.42 50.06
CA PRO A 252 11.90 7.96 49.17
C PRO A 252 12.79 6.86 48.59
N SER A 253 13.28 7.08 47.38
CA SER A 253 14.38 6.29 46.81
C SER A 253 15.71 6.58 47.53
N LEU A 254 16.67 5.68 47.41
CA LEU A 254 18.03 5.83 47.94
C LEU A 254 18.70 7.12 47.41
N ALA A 255 18.53 7.40 46.12
CA ALA A 255 19.07 8.62 45.49
C ALA A 255 18.42 9.90 46.03
N ALA A 256 17.08 9.91 46.18
CA ALA A 256 16.37 11.06 46.73
C ALA A 256 16.75 11.33 48.19
N GLU A 257 16.88 10.26 48.99
CA GLU A 257 17.24 10.34 50.41
C GLU A 257 18.69 10.76 50.63
N ALA A 258 19.62 10.27 49.81
CA ALA A 258 21.01 10.74 49.82
C ALA A 258 21.09 12.24 49.54
N LEU A 259 20.35 12.74 48.55
CA LEU A 259 20.27 14.17 48.24
C LEU A 259 19.61 15.00 49.35
N ARG A 260 18.58 14.46 50.02
CA ARG A 260 17.93 15.14 51.15
C ARG A 260 18.88 15.29 52.33
N VAL A 261 19.55 14.20 52.72
CA VAL A 261 20.49 14.19 53.85
C VAL A 261 21.71 15.05 53.57
N ALA A 262 22.25 15.04 52.35
CA ALA A 262 23.40 15.86 51.96
C ALA A 262 23.11 17.37 52.10
N GLN A 263 21.85 17.77 51.92
CA GLN A 263 21.41 19.15 52.07
C GLN A 263 20.96 19.49 53.50
N GLY A 264 20.88 18.52 54.41
CA GLY A 264 20.26 18.71 55.73
C GLY A 264 18.77 19.09 55.65
N ALA A 265 18.07 18.68 54.59
CA ALA A 265 16.69 19.09 54.35
C ALA A 265 15.70 18.30 55.24
N PRO A 266 14.65 18.95 55.78
CA PRO A 266 13.70 18.30 56.70
C PRO A 266 12.73 17.33 56.00
N GLY A 267 12.58 17.43 54.68
CA GLY A 267 11.59 16.65 53.95
C GLY A 267 11.50 16.96 52.46
N TYR A 268 10.45 16.43 51.83
CA TYR A 268 10.12 16.57 50.42
C TYR A 268 8.85 17.40 50.23
N ALA A 269 8.78 18.13 49.11
CA ALA A 269 7.53 18.72 48.64
C ALA A 269 7.15 18.16 47.27
N VAL A 270 6.01 17.48 47.18
CA VAL A 270 5.50 16.85 45.96
C VAL A 270 4.45 17.75 45.32
N LYS A 271 4.59 18.04 44.03
CA LYS A 271 3.56 18.77 43.29
C LYS A 271 2.86 17.82 42.32
N SER A 272 1.60 17.53 42.62
CA SER A 272 0.70 16.71 41.80
C SER A 272 -0.21 17.57 40.92
N SER A 273 -0.98 16.93 40.04
CA SER A 273 -2.12 17.52 39.33
C SER A 273 -3.10 18.20 40.29
N GLY A 274 -3.78 19.25 39.81
CA GLY A 274 -4.71 20.04 40.63
C GLY A 274 -4.07 21.12 41.50
N ALA A 275 -2.74 21.12 41.68
CA ALA A 275 -2.03 22.14 42.49
C ALA A 275 -2.04 23.56 41.90
N SER A 276 -2.37 23.70 40.60
CA SER A 276 -2.29 24.96 39.87
C SER A 276 -3.62 25.73 39.78
N GLY A 277 -4.73 25.18 40.32
CA GLY A 277 -6.06 25.79 40.20
C GLY A 277 -6.67 25.76 38.78
N GLU A 278 -5.92 25.37 37.76
CA GLU A 278 -6.44 25.09 36.42
C GLU A 278 -7.02 23.67 36.39
N GLY A 279 -8.33 23.57 36.22
CA GLY A 279 -9.11 22.33 36.18
C GLY A 279 -8.84 21.46 34.95
N GLY A 280 -7.61 20.97 34.80
CA GLY A 280 -7.17 20.15 33.67
C GLY A 280 -6.54 18.84 34.13
N GLY A 281 -7.37 17.82 34.40
CA GLY A 281 -7.00 16.41 34.44
C GLY A 281 -6.13 15.93 35.62
N HIS A 282 -6.36 14.69 36.05
CA HIS A 282 -5.49 13.94 36.97
C HIS A 282 -4.22 13.48 36.22
N THR A 283 -3.30 14.41 35.93
CA THR A 283 -2.08 14.14 35.14
C THR A 283 -0.97 13.47 35.93
N GLY A 284 -1.12 13.29 37.25
CA GLY A 284 -0.15 12.63 38.12
C GLY A 284 0.83 13.59 38.79
N ILE A 285 2.02 13.09 39.15
CA ILE A 285 3.08 13.88 39.77
C ILE A 285 3.85 14.65 38.70
N ASN A 286 4.10 15.94 38.94
CA ASN A 286 4.78 16.80 37.96
C ASN A 286 6.21 17.14 38.38
N LYS A 287 6.41 17.41 39.68
CA LYS A 287 7.70 17.84 40.25
C LYS A 287 7.86 17.33 41.67
N LEU A 288 9.10 16.98 42.01
CA LEU A 288 9.54 16.68 43.36
C LEU A 288 10.60 17.68 43.80
N LYS A 289 10.36 18.36 44.92
CA LYS A 289 11.35 19.23 45.54
C LYS A 289 12.10 18.46 46.63
N ILE A 290 13.40 18.31 46.48
CA ILE A 290 14.33 17.66 47.42
C ILE A 290 15.25 18.74 47.99
N GLY A 291 14.90 19.26 49.17
CA GLY A 291 15.61 20.42 49.73
C GLY A 291 15.51 21.65 48.81
N ARG A 292 16.63 22.08 48.25
CA ARG A 292 16.72 23.21 47.30
C ARG A 292 16.54 22.78 45.84
N LEU A 293 16.67 21.49 45.55
CA LEU A 293 16.62 20.95 44.19
C LEU A 293 15.17 20.71 43.76
N ILE A 294 14.82 21.13 42.55
CA ILE A 294 13.50 20.89 41.96
C ILE A 294 13.68 19.92 40.80
N VAL A 295 13.17 18.71 40.97
CA VAL A 295 13.32 17.61 40.02
C VAL A 295 12.01 17.45 39.24
N PRO A 296 12.01 17.58 37.90
CA PRO A 296 10.85 17.25 37.08
C PRO A 296 10.66 15.74 37.08
N THR A 297 9.42 15.28 37.23
CA THR A 297 9.06 13.86 37.22
C THR A 297 8.05 13.59 36.11
N ASP A 298 7.90 12.32 35.74
CA ASP A 298 6.70 11.84 35.05
C ASP A 298 5.54 11.67 36.04
N ALA A 299 4.36 11.34 35.48
CA ALA A 299 3.12 11.15 36.22
C ALA A 299 3.23 10.18 37.39
N ASP A 300 4.14 9.19 37.31
CA ASP A 300 4.35 8.14 38.30
C ASP A 300 5.48 8.49 39.32
N GLY A 301 5.98 9.73 39.31
CA GLY A 301 7.04 10.17 40.23
C GLY A 301 8.45 9.64 39.87
N ARG A 302 8.68 9.29 38.60
CA ARG A 302 9.95 8.79 38.07
C ARG A 302 10.65 9.86 37.25
N ILE A 303 11.94 9.68 37.03
CA ILE A 303 12.73 10.52 36.12
C ILE A 303 13.28 9.68 34.98
N TRP A 304 13.40 10.28 33.79
CA TRP A 304 14.17 9.66 32.71
C TRP A 304 15.65 9.74 33.03
N ALA A 305 16.29 8.57 33.14
CA ALA A 305 17.70 8.46 33.43
C ALA A 305 18.51 8.79 32.17
N TYR A 306 19.35 9.82 32.27
CA TYR A 306 20.25 10.26 31.21
C TYR A 306 21.67 9.81 31.54
N PHE A 307 21.96 8.56 31.19
CA PHE A 307 23.22 7.91 31.54
C PHE A 307 24.42 8.56 30.84
N THR A 308 25.56 8.50 31.51
CA THR A 308 26.89 8.64 30.89
C THR A 308 27.45 7.25 30.63
N ASP A 309 28.53 7.15 29.85
CA ASP A 309 29.35 5.95 29.86
C ASP A 309 29.95 5.68 31.25
N THR A 310 30.40 4.44 31.47
CA THR A 310 31.09 4.04 32.70
C THR A 310 32.49 4.67 32.72
N VAL A 311 32.74 5.47 33.75
CA VAL A 311 33.99 6.23 33.96
C VAL A 311 34.64 5.78 35.27
N LEU A 312 35.95 5.54 35.22
CA LEU A 312 36.72 5.07 36.37
C LEU A 312 36.83 6.15 37.46
N GLU A 313 36.79 7.43 37.08
CA GLU A 313 36.86 8.58 37.98
C GLU A 313 35.68 8.66 38.96
N ARG A 314 34.54 8.03 38.63
CA ARG A 314 33.37 7.93 39.49
C ARG A 314 33.59 6.98 40.66
N THR A 315 34.52 6.02 40.54
CA THR A 315 34.59 4.85 41.41
C THR A 315 35.89 4.80 42.20
N VAL A 316 35.77 4.55 43.51
CA VAL A 316 36.89 4.36 44.43
C VAL A 316 36.75 2.99 45.08
N PRO A 317 37.65 2.02 44.79
CA PRO A 317 37.69 0.74 45.50
C PRO A 317 37.80 0.93 47.00
N VAL A 318 37.00 0.19 47.78
CA VAL A 318 36.96 0.31 49.25
C VAL A 318 38.34 0.14 49.86
N TRP A 319 39.16 -0.79 49.38
CA TRP A 319 40.49 -1.01 49.97
C TRP A 319 41.40 0.23 49.93
N LYS A 320 41.25 1.11 48.92
CA LYS A 320 42.09 2.31 48.76
C LYS A 320 41.87 3.32 49.88
N ILE A 321 40.65 3.44 50.41
CA ILE A 321 40.35 4.44 51.47
C ILE A 321 41.08 4.11 52.79
N PHE A 322 41.49 2.85 52.96
CA PHE A 322 42.24 2.37 54.13
C PHE A 322 43.77 2.49 53.96
N GLU A 323 44.27 2.80 52.77
CA GLU A 323 45.70 2.97 52.55
C GLU A 323 46.24 4.23 53.22
N LYS A 324 47.46 4.11 53.76
CA LYS A 324 48.18 5.26 54.31
C LYS A 324 48.58 6.17 53.14
N GLY A 325 48.11 7.41 53.16
CA GLY A 325 48.38 8.40 52.11
C GLY A 325 47.30 8.53 51.02
N PHE A 326 46.13 7.91 51.21
CA PHE A 326 44.97 8.17 50.34
C PHE A 326 44.61 9.66 50.32
N ASP A 327 44.50 10.25 49.13
CA ASP A 327 44.09 11.65 48.94
C ASP A 327 42.60 11.82 49.31
N PRO A 328 42.24 12.65 50.30
CA PRO A 328 40.85 12.88 50.69
C PRO A 328 40.04 13.67 49.66
N ALA A 329 40.68 14.35 48.69
CA ALA A 329 40.00 15.26 47.76
C ALA A 329 38.78 14.66 47.01
N PRO A 330 38.78 13.40 46.54
CA PRO A 330 37.62 12.80 45.88
C PRO A 330 36.41 12.57 46.80
N ILE A 331 36.64 12.43 48.11
CA ILE A 331 35.62 12.05 49.11
C ILE A 331 35.11 13.27 49.88
N ASN A 332 35.97 14.27 50.10
CA ASN A 332 35.62 15.45 50.87
C ASN A 332 34.46 16.23 50.23
N GLY A 333 33.36 16.37 50.97
CA GLY A 333 32.12 16.99 50.51
C GLY A 333 31.28 16.13 49.56
N ALA A 334 31.71 14.90 49.25
CA ALA A 334 31.04 14.04 48.28
C ALA A 334 29.86 13.28 48.88
N ILE A 335 28.83 13.06 48.05
CA ILE A 335 27.81 12.03 48.28
C ILE A 335 28.43 10.70 47.87
N THR A 336 28.73 9.85 48.84
CA THR A 336 29.34 8.55 48.63
C THR A 336 28.28 7.45 48.61
N LEU A 337 28.27 6.64 47.55
CA LEU A 337 27.35 5.51 47.37
C LEU A 337 28.15 4.22 47.51
N VAL A 338 27.88 3.44 48.55
CA VAL A 338 28.54 2.16 48.79
C VAL A 338 27.76 1.06 48.08
N GLY A 339 28.41 0.39 47.13
CA GLY A 339 27.81 -0.71 46.37
C GLY A 339 28.86 -1.74 45.97
N THR A 340 28.43 -2.83 45.33
CA THR A 340 29.31 -3.93 44.98
C THR A 340 29.47 -4.07 43.47
N SER A 341 30.72 -4.09 43.02
CA SER A 341 31.11 -4.52 41.68
C SER A 341 31.78 -5.91 41.64
N ALA A 342 31.92 -6.60 42.77
CA ALA A 342 32.48 -7.95 42.78
C ALA A 342 31.65 -8.96 41.97
N ALA A 343 32.33 -9.89 41.29
CA ALA A 343 31.69 -10.94 40.51
C ALA A 343 30.84 -11.86 41.41
N GLY A 344 29.56 -12.05 41.08
CA GLY A 344 28.61 -12.84 41.88
C GLY A 344 27.85 -12.04 42.95
N LEU A 345 28.21 -10.77 43.19
CA LEU A 345 27.51 -9.88 44.12
C LEU A 345 26.90 -8.64 43.44
N LYS A 346 27.34 -8.31 42.22
CA LYS A 346 26.74 -7.26 41.37
C LYS A 346 25.25 -7.49 41.13
N ASP A 347 24.40 -6.53 41.50
CA ASP A 347 23.04 -6.40 40.98
C ASP A 347 23.12 -5.78 39.57
N LEU A 348 23.16 -6.62 38.54
CA LEU A 348 23.33 -6.17 37.16
C LEU A 348 22.04 -5.62 36.59
N ARG A 349 22.11 -4.39 36.07
CA ARG A 349 21.01 -3.70 35.40
C ARG A 349 21.34 -3.45 33.94
N VAL A 350 20.34 -3.66 33.09
CA VAL A 350 20.40 -3.32 31.67
C VAL A 350 19.99 -1.85 31.53
N THR A 351 20.83 -1.04 30.91
CA THR A 351 20.53 0.37 30.61
C THR A 351 20.58 0.63 29.12
N VAL A 352 20.19 1.85 28.71
CA VAL A 352 20.19 2.27 27.31
C VAL A 352 21.59 2.29 26.69
N LEU A 353 22.63 2.64 27.47
CA LEU A 353 24.00 2.72 26.98
C LEU A 353 24.76 1.42 27.17
N ASN A 354 24.63 0.81 28.35
CA ASN A 354 25.38 -0.37 28.73
C ASN A 354 24.43 -1.52 29.11
N PRO A 355 24.58 -2.70 28.50
CA PRO A 355 23.69 -3.83 28.76
C PRO A 355 23.91 -4.48 30.13
N SER A 356 24.97 -4.09 30.85
CA SER A 356 25.32 -4.66 32.15
C SER A 356 26.11 -3.65 32.98
N ILE A 357 25.43 -2.97 33.92
CA ILE A 357 26.08 -2.08 34.91
C ILE A 357 25.64 -2.45 36.33
N PRO A 358 26.46 -2.20 37.37
CA PRO A 358 26.05 -2.34 38.76
C PRO A 358 24.88 -1.39 39.12
N GLY A 359 23.92 -1.85 39.93
CA GLY A 359 22.78 -1.05 40.40
C GLY A 359 23.16 0.28 41.04
N VAL A 360 24.24 0.30 41.84
CA VAL A 360 24.79 1.52 42.47
C VAL A 360 25.18 2.59 41.45
N GLU A 361 25.59 2.20 40.24
CA GLU A 361 25.95 3.13 39.17
C GLU A 361 24.72 3.84 38.58
N VAL A 362 23.55 3.19 38.60
CA VAL A 362 22.28 3.84 38.25
C VAL A 362 21.97 4.94 39.25
N HIS A 363 22.11 4.68 40.55
CA HIS A 363 21.90 5.67 41.59
C HIS A 363 22.89 6.84 41.48
N ALA A 364 24.17 6.56 41.20
CA ALA A 364 25.17 7.60 40.96
C ALA A 364 24.77 8.51 39.80
N ASN A 365 24.41 7.93 38.65
CA ASN A 365 23.96 8.70 37.48
C ASN A 365 22.75 9.58 37.80
N VAL A 366 21.77 9.08 38.54
CA VAL A 366 20.57 9.84 38.94
C VAL A 366 20.92 11.01 39.85
N VAL A 367 21.76 10.79 40.87
CA VAL A 367 22.20 11.85 41.79
C VAL A 367 22.98 12.92 41.02
N GLU A 368 23.92 12.54 40.17
CA GLU A 368 24.69 13.46 39.33
C GLU A 368 23.78 14.26 38.39
N GLN A 369 22.83 13.60 37.72
CA GLN A 369 21.88 14.22 36.81
C GLN A 369 21.04 15.29 37.51
N ILE A 370 20.59 15.02 38.73
CA ILE A 370 19.82 15.97 39.55
C ILE A 370 20.69 17.16 39.97
N LEU A 371 21.93 16.92 40.42
CA LEU A 371 22.86 17.98 40.81
C LEU A 371 23.21 18.91 39.63
N LEU A 372 23.35 18.36 38.43
CA LEU A 372 23.65 19.10 37.20
C LEU A 372 22.41 19.73 36.55
N ASN A 373 21.20 19.48 37.08
CA ASN A 373 19.94 19.99 36.53
C ASN A 373 19.75 19.62 35.04
N ASN A 374 20.24 18.45 34.63
CA ASN A 374 20.25 18.00 33.23
C ASN A 374 19.19 16.90 33.03
N TYR A 375 17.95 17.28 32.72
CA TYR A 375 16.83 16.35 32.67
C TYR A 375 16.36 16.01 31.26
N LEU A 376 16.09 14.73 31.05
CA LEU A 376 15.21 14.28 29.98
C LEU A 376 13.76 14.35 30.48
N LYS A 377 12.88 14.93 29.69
CA LYS A 377 11.47 15.08 30.05
C LYS A 377 10.59 14.87 28.83
N ARG A 378 9.43 14.26 29.07
CA ARG A 378 8.35 14.17 28.08
C ARG A 378 7.25 15.15 28.50
N PRO A 379 7.10 16.30 27.83
CA PRO A 379 6.07 17.28 28.19
C PRO A 379 4.66 16.72 28.02
N ASP A 380 3.72 17.19 28.84
CA ASP A 380 2.31 16.76 28.78
C ASP A 380 1.66 17.01 27.41
N TRP A 381 2.05 18.11 26.75
CA TRP A 381 1.57 18.45 25.41
C TRP A 381 2.16 17.57 24.30
N ALA A 382 3.22 16.78 24.56
CA ALA A 382 3.93 16.03 23.53
C ALA A 382 3.02 15.03 22.83
N ALA A 383 2.24 14.26 23.59
CA ALA A 383 1.30 13.29 23.03
C ALA A 383 0.24 13.96 22.14
N GLY A 384 -0.30 15.11 22.57
CA GLY A 384 -1.24 15.89 21.79
C GLY A 384 -0.63 16.45 20.50
N ALA A 385 0.58 17.00 20.57
CA ALA A 385 1.29 17.53 19.41
C ALA A 385 1.61 16.44 18.37
N GLU A 386 2.03 15.25 18.80
CA GLU A 386 2.28 14.09 17.93
C GLU A 386 1.00 13.64 17.19
N VAL A 387 -0.14 13.59 17.89
CA VAL A 387 -1.44 13.26 17.29
C VAL A 387 -1.90 14.34 16.30
N LEU A 388 -1.78 15.62 16.67
CA LEU A 388 -2.13 16.73 15.78
C LEU A 388 -1.27 16.73 14.52
N TYR A 389 0.04 16.46 14.66
CA TYR A 389 0.95 16.36 13.54
C TYR A 389 0.58 15.19 12.60
N MET A 390 0.22 14.04 13.18
CA MET A 390 -0.25 12.88 12.43
C MET A 390 -1.54 13.17 11.64
N LEU A 391 -2.53 13.81 12.30
CA LEU A 391 -3.79 14.19 11.65
C LEU A 391 -3.57 15.22 10.54
N PHE A 392 -2.72 16.21 10.79
CA PHE A 392 -2.36 17.22 9.80
C PHE A 392 -1.69 16.61 8.58
N LEU A 393 -0.60 15.86 8.77
CA LEU A 393 0.16 15.29 7.66
C LEU A 393 -0.60 14.18 6.93
N GLY A 394 -1.32 13.34 7.67
CA GLY A 394 -2.21 12.32 7.11
C GLY A 394 -3.35 12.93 6.30
N GLY A 395 -4.04 13.93 6.85
CA GLY A 395 -5.10 14.66 6.16
C GLY A 395 -4.59 15.39 4.90
N LEU A 396 -3.42 16.01 4.99
CA LEU A 396 -2.75 16.66 3.86
C LEU A 396 -2.48 15.66 2.73
N LEU A 397 -1.94 14.48 3.03
CA LEU A 397 -1.68 13.44 2.02
C LEU A 397 -2.97 12.94 1.37
N ILE A 398 -4.02 12.68 2.16
CA ILE A 398 -5.33 12.26 1.63
C ILE A 398 -5.91 13.31 0.68
N ALA A 399 -5.76 14.61 1.00
CA ALA A 399 -6.26 15.70 0.19
C ALA A 399 -5.43 15.97 -1.08
N LEU A 400 -4.10 15.82 -1.01
CA LEU A 400 -3.21 16.15 -2.13
C LEU A 400 -3.09 15.03 -3.17
N LEU A 401 -3.20 13.76 -2.75
CA LEU A 401 -2.90 12.61 -3.62
C LEU A 401 -3.79 12.51 -4.87
N PRO A 402 -5.10 12.83 -4.82
CA PRO A 402 -5.92 12.89 -6.03
C PRO A 402 -5.57 14.05 -6.99
N ARG A 403 -4.86 15.09 -6.52
CA ARG A 403 -4.59 16.32 -7.27
C ARG A 403 -3.18 16.37 -7.86
N LEU A 404 -2.19 16.00 -7.06
CA LEU A 404 -0.76 16.12 -7.40
C LEU A 404 -0.13 14.79 -7.84
N GLY A 405 -0.85 13.67 -7.70
CA GLY A 405 -0.34 12.34 -8.03
C GLY A 405 0.59 11.75 -6.96
N ALA A 406 0.88 10.45 -7.10
CA ALA A 406 1.59 9.68 -6.06
C ALA A 406 3.02 10.17 -5.80
N LEU A 407 3.76 10.56 -6.84
CA LEU A 407 5.17 10.95 -6.73
C LEU A 407 5.37 12.21 -5.87
N TRP A 408 4.57 13.25 -6.08
CA TRP A 408 4.62 14.47 -5.27
C TRP A 408 4.15 14.25 -3.83
N CYS A 409 3.15 13.38 -3.63
CA CYS A 409 2.75 12.98 -2.29
C CYS A 409 3.81 12.14 -1.56
N ALA A 410 4.60 11.35 -2.29
CA ALA A 410 5.75 10.66 -1.70
C ALA A 410 6.80 11.66 -1.21
N PHE A 411 7.11 12.69 -2.00
CA PHE A 411 8.01 13.78 -1.58
C PHE A 411 7.45 14.54 -0.36
N ALA A 412 6.16 14.89 -0.36
CA ALA A 412 5.54 15.56 0.78
C ALA A 412 5.56 14.70 2.05
N GLY A 413 5.26 13.40 1.92
CA GLY A 413 5.34 12.45 3.03
C GLY A 413 6.75 12.26 3.56
N ALA A 414 7.74 12.14 2.66
CA ALA A 414 9.16 12.05 3.02
C ALA A 414 9.64 13.33 3.72
N ALA A 415 9.33 14.51 3.19
CA ALA A 415 9.66 15.79 3.81
C ALA A 415 9.04 15.93 5.20
N GLY A 416 7.77 15.53 5.37
CA GLY A 416 7.11 15.50 6.67
C GLY A 416 7.77 14.51 7.65
N MET A 417 8.20 13.34 7.19
CA MET A 417 8.92 12.39 8.04
C MET A 417 10.30 12.94 8.46
N THR A 418 11.06 13.50 7.52
CA THR A 418 12.35 14.14 7.80
C THR A 418 12.19 15.30 8.78
N PHE A 419 11.13 16.11 8.63
CA PHE A 419 10.83 17.18 9.58
C PHE A 419 10.54 16.63 10.99
N ALA A 420 9.75 15.56 11.11
CA ALA A 420 9.46 14.94 12.41
C ALA A 420 10.73 14.41 13.09
N LEU A 421 11.60 13.72 12.34
CA LEU A 421 12.89 13.24 12.83
C LEU A 421 13.79 14.40 13.28
N TYR A 422 13.89 15.45 12.46
CA TYR A 422 14.68 16.65 12.80
C TYR A 422 14.13 17.38 14.02
N ALA A 423 12.80 17.57 14.11
CA ALA A 423 12.15 18.21 15.23
C ALA A 423 12.36 17.42 16.53
N SER A 424 12.22 16.10 16.49
CA SER A 424 12.51 15.21 17.63
C SER A 424 13.98 15.32 18.07
N TRP A 425 14.94 15.24 17.13
CA TRP A 425 16.35 15.40 17.43
C TRP A 425 16.69 16.77 18.03
N ARG A 426 16.14 17.87 17.50
CA ARG A 426 16.35 19.22 18.03
C ARG A 426 15.71 19.42 19.40
N ALA A 427 14.51 18.90 19.60
CA ALA A 427 13.81 18.95 20.88
C ALA A 427 14.61 18.21 21.98
N PHE A 428 15.14 17.04 21.64
CA PHE A 428 16.01 16.27 22.53
C PHE A 428 17.36 16.96 22.78
N SER A 429 18.10 17.30 21.73
CA SER A 429 19.48 17.78 21.83
C SER A 429 19.65 19.15 22.48
N VAL A 430 18.61 20.00 22.46
CA VAL A 430 18.62 21.37 23.03
C VAL A 430 17.83 21.45 24.34
N TYR A 431 16.63 20.86 24.40
CA TYR A 431 15.70 21.05 25.51
C TYR A 431 15.53 19.81 26.39
N GLY A 432 16.15 18.67 26.04
CA GLY A 432 15.95 17.39 26.70
C GLY A 432 14.55 16.81 26.48
N TYR A 433 13.82 17.25 25.44
CA TYR A 433 12.45 16.80 25.18
C TYR A 433 12.40 15.50 24.38
N LEU A 434 11.67 14.51 24.90
CA LEU A 434 11.43 13.23 24.23
C LEU A 434 10.11 13.28 23.43
N LEU A 435 10.22 13.53 22.12
CA LEU A 435 9.10 13.52 21.17
C LEU A 435 9.24 12.32 20.23
N ASP A 436 8.17 11.55 20.02
CA ASP A 436 8.17 10.35 19.19
C ASP A 436 8.03 10.69 17.69
N PRO A 437 9.08 10.48 16.86
CA PRO A 437 9.00 10.72 15.43
C PRO A 437 8.55 9.48 14.65
N VAL A 438 8.59 8.29 15.26
CA VAL A 438 8.43 7.00 14.57
C VAL A 438 6.97 6.72 14.28
N PHE A 439 6.09 6.90 15.27
CA PHE A 439 4.68 6.59 15.09
C PHE A 439 3.99 7.51 14.06
N PRO A 440 4.21 8.84 14.04
CA PRO A 440 3.75 9.69 12.94
C PRO A 440 4.28 9.25 11.57
N GLY A 441 5.55 8.84 11.50
CA GLY A 441 6.17 8.31 10.28
C GLY A 441 5.50 7.05 9.76
N PHE A 442 5.24 6.09 10.65
CA PHE A 442 4.52 4.87 10.32
C PHE A 442 3.12 5.16 9.78
N THR A 443 2.41 6.13 10.37
CA THR A 443 1.11 6.57 9.88
C THR A 443 1.18 7.16 8.47
N VAL A 444 2.17 8.01 8.19
CA VAL A 444 2.39 8.57 6.86
C VAL A 444 2.57 7.48 5.81
N VAL A 445 3.40 6.48 6.11
CA VAL A 445 3.66 5.36 5.20
C VAL A 445 2.39 4.56 4.93
N LEU A 446 1.63 4.21 5.97
CA LEU A 446 0.38 3.44 5.80
C LEU A 446 -0.70 4.23 5.04
N ILE A 447 -0.83 5.53 5.30
CA ILE A 447 -1.76 6.40 4.56
C ILE A 447 -1.33 6.52 3.10
N TYR A 448 -0.05 6.73 2.83
CA TYR A 448 0.47 6.80 1.47
C TYR A 448 0.24 5.49 0.70
N MET A 449 0.54 4.33 1.32
CA MET A 449 0.36 3.02 0.70
C MET A 449 -1.11 2.70 0.44
N SER A 450 -1.99 2.92 1.42
CA SER A 450 -3.43 2.69 1.26
C SER A 450 -4.04 3.62 0.20
N SER A 451 -3.70 4.90 0.21
CA SER A 451 -4.18 5.88 -0.77
C SER A 451 -3.70 5.55 -2.19
N THR A 452 -2.43 5.18 -2.33
CA THR A 452 -1.83 4.80 -3.63
C THR A 452 -2.48 3.52 -4.17
N LEU A 453 -2.68 2.50 -3.32
CA LEU A 453 -3.33 1.26 -3.72
C LEU A 453 -4.76 1.50 -4.22
N ILE A 454 -5.56 2.29 -3.50
CA ILE A 454 -6.94 2.57 -3.90
C ILE A 454 -6.99 3.37 -5.21
N ASN A 455 -6.13 4.37 -5.38
CA ASN A 455 -6.07 5.12 -6.64
C ASN A 455 -5.56 4.29 -7.81
N TYR A 456 -4.61 3.37 -7.58
CA TYR A 456 -4.17 2.41 -8.59
C TYR A 456 -5.32 1.48 -9.01
N LEU A 457 -6.03 0.87 -8.06
CA LEU A 457 -7.18 0.00 -8.34
C LEU A 457 -8.28 0.74 -9.11
N LYS A 458 -8.52 2.01 -8.77
CA LYS A 458 -9.46 2.88 -9.50
C LYS A 458 -9.01 3.11 -10.94
N SER A 459 -7.77 3.55 -11.14
CA SER A 459 -7.20 3.79 -12.47
C SER A 459 -7.21 2.54 -13.35
N GLU A 460 -6.92 1.38 -12.78
CA GLU A 460 -6.90 0.10 -13.50
C GLU A 460 -8.32 -0.32 -13.92
N THR A 461 -9.31 -0.11 -13.06
CA THR A 461 -10.71 -0.42 -13.36
C THR A 461 -11.25 0.45 -14.49
N GLU A 462 -10.93 1.75 -14.48
CA GLU A 462 -11.29 2.69 -15.54
C GLU A 462 -10.66 2.30 -16.89
N ARG A 463 -9.36 1.96 -16.90
CA ARG A 463 -8.66 1.47 -18.10
C ARG A 463 -9.27 0.20 -18.68
N ARG A 464 -9.65 -0.77 -17.82
CA ARG A 464 -10.30 -2.01 -18.25
C ARG A 464 -11.68 -1.77 -18.84
N GLN A 465 -12.47 -0.87 -18.25
CA GLN A 465 -13.79 -0.51 -18.79
C GLN A 465 -13.67 0.10 -20.19
N VAL A 466 -12.72 1.02 -20.39
CA VAL A 466 -12.44 1.62 -21.70
C VAL A 466 -12.03 0.54 -22.71
N ARG A 467 -11.07 -0.32 -22.38
CA ARG A 467 -10.60 -1.40 -23.27
C ARG A 467 -11.71 -2.37 -23.67
N THR A 468 -12.58 -2.74 -22.73
CA THR A 468 -13.72 -3.66 -22.96
C THR A 468 -14.81 -3.00 -23.81
N ALA A 469 -15.01 -1.68 -23.68
CA ALA A 469 -15.93 -0.95 -24.54
C ALA A 469 -15.42 -0.94 -26.00
N PHE A 470 -14.14 -0.70 -26.23
CA PHE A 470 -13.54 -0.69 -27.57
C PHE A 470 -13.48 -2.06 -28.25
N SER A 471 -13.31 -3.17 -27.50
CA SER A 471 -13.28 -4.53 -28.06
C SER A 471 -14.60 -5.03 -28.63
N ARG A 472 -15.70 -4.30 -28.44
CA ARG A 472 -17.00 -4.64 -29.06
C ARG A 472 -17.15 -4.10 -30.48
N TYR A 473 -16.28 -3.17 -30.89
CA TYR A 473 -16.38 -2.47 -32.17
C TYR A 473 -15.18 -2.72 -33.08
N MET A 474 -14.10 -3.33 -32.57
CA MET A 474 -12.86 -3.54 -33.30
C MET A 474 -12.21 -4.88 -32.92
N HIS A 475 -11.53 -5.51 -33.89
CA HIS A 475 -10.76 -6.74 -33.65
C HIS A 475 -9.72 -6.54 -32.52
N PRO A 476 -9.41 -7.56 -31.69
CA PRO A 476 -8.51 -7.41 -30.53
C PRO A 476 -7.12 -6.82 -30.84
N LYS A 477 -6.54 -7.16 -32.00
CA LYS A 477 -5.27 -6.57 -32.48
C LYS A 477 -5.38 -5.06 -32.74
N LEU A 478 -6.52 -4.60 -33.25
CA LEU A 478 -6.82 -3.19 -33.53
C LEU A 478 -6.97 -2.38 -32.23
N VAL A 479 -7.66 -2.93 -31.23
CA VAL A 479 -7.80 -2.29 -29.91
C VAL A 479 -6.46 -2.19 -29.18
N ALA A 480 -5.64 -3.25 -29.24
CA ALA A 480 -4.31 -3.25 -28.63
C ALA A 480 -3.38 -2.20 -29.25
N GLU A 481 -3.45 -2.01 -30.57
CA GLU A 481 -2.65 -1.02 -31.29
C GLU A 481 -3.13 0.41 -31.00
N LEU A 482 -4.44 0.67 -31.01
CA LEU A 482 -5.00 1.99 -30.70
C LEU A 482 -4.79 2.39 -29.23
N ALA A 483 -4.77 1.42 -28.31
CA ALA A 483 -4.42 1.67 -26.91
C ALA A 483 -2.95 2.08 -26.73
N LYS A 484 -2.05 1.64 -27.63
CA LYS A 484 -0.64 2.04 -27.64
C LYS A 484 -0.42 3.40 -28.31
N HIS A 485 -1.24 3.73 -29.30
CA HIS A 485 -1.11 4.93 -30.12
C HIS A 485 -2.43 5.73 -30.22
N PRO A 486 -2.92 6.37 -29.13
CA PRO A 486 -4.17 7.14 -29.15
C PRO A 486 -4.16 8.31 -30.14
N GLU A 487 -2.98 8.83 -30.47
CA GLU A 487 -2.76 9.94 -31.40
C GLU A 487 -3.21 9.65 -32.83
N LYS A 488 -3.33 8.38 -33.23
CA LYS A 488 -3.90 7.97 -34.53
C LYS A 488 -5.40 8.29 -34.66
N LEU A 489 -6.04 8.75 -33.58
CA LEU A 489 -7.46 9.15 -33.51
C LEU A 489 -7.68 10.68 -33.57
N LYS A 490 -6.72 11.48 -34.04
CA LYS A 490 -6.96 12.92 -34.25
C LYS A 490 -7.85 13.17 -35.49
N LEU A 491 -8.56 14.30 -35.50
CA LEU A 491 -9.31 14.79 -36.66
C LEU A 491 -8.35 15.04 -37.83
N GLY A 492 -8.75 14.58 -39.02
CA GLY A 492 -7.89 14.49 -40.20
C GLY A 492 -7.80 13.06 -40.70
N GLY A 493 -7.60 12.90 -42.00
CA GLY A 493 -7.42 11.60 -42.64
C GLY A 493 -6.06 11.50 -43.32
N GLU A 494 -5.58 10.27 -43.43
CA GLU A 494 -4.43 9.93 -44.28
C GLU A 494 -4.94 9.34 -45.59
N THR A 495 -4.30 9.69 -46.71
CA THR A 495 -4.54 9.03 -47.99
C THR A 495 -3.81 7.68 -47.98
N ARG A 496 -4.56 6.60 -48.17
CA ARG A 496 -4.03 5.25 -48.17
C ARG A 496 -4.71 4.40 -49.23
N ALA A 497 -3.94 3.52 -49.87
CA ALA A 497 -4.48 2.47 -50.74
C ALA A 497 -5.23 1.43 -49.88
N MET A 498 -6.52 1.23 -50.14
CA MET A 498 -7.38 0.34 -49.34
C MET A 498 -8.30 -0.47 -50.23
N THR A 499 -8.73 -1.63 -49.73
CA THR A 499 -9.83 -2.38 -50.36
C THR A 499 -11.12 -2.12 -49.60
N ILE A 500 -12.16 -1.72 -50.31
CA ILE A 500 -13.49 -1.38 -49.80
C ILE A 500 -14.47 -2.48 -50.19
N LEU A 501 -15.32 -2.89 -49.25
CA LEU A 501 -16.43 -3.82 -49.46
C LEU A 501 -17.75 -3.11 -49.18
N PHE A 502 -18.66 -3.24 -50.14
CA PHE A 502 -20.09 -3.04 -49.94
C PHE A 502 -20.80 -4.38 -50.12
N CYS A 503 -21.69 -4.72 -49.20
CA CYS A 503 -22.49 -5.94 -49.29
C CYS A 503 -23.94 -5.61 -48.97
N ASP A 504 -24.86 -5.87 -49.88
CA ASP A 504 -26.29 -5.57 -49.70
C ASP A 504 -27.18 -6.80 -49.88
N ILE A 505 -28.35 -6.80 -49.24
CA ILE A 505 -29.32 -7.90 -49.34
C ILE A 505 -30.22 -7.71 -50.56
N ARG A 506 -30.24 -8.71 -51.44
CA ARG A 506 -31.12 -8.70 -52.62
C ARG A 506 -32.58 -8.82 -52.21
N GLY A 507 -33.40 -7.87 -52.68
CA GLY A 507 -34.84 -7.89 -52.46
C GLY A 507 -35.23 -7.68 -51.00
N PHE A 508 -34.40 -6.97 -50.23
CA PHE A 508 -34.62 -6.75 -48.80
C PHE A 508 -35.98 -6.13 -48.48
N THR A 509 -36.49 -5.19 -49.28
CA THR A 509 -37.83 -4.62 -49.10
C THR A 509 -38.89 -5.72 -49.03
N THR A 510 -38.90 -6.64 -50.00
CA THR A 510 -39.84 -7.78 -50.04
C THR A 510 -39.63 -8.75 -48.87
N ILE A 511 -38.40 -8.92 -48.41
CA ILE A 511 -38.11 -9.75 -47.22
C ILE A 511 -38.63 -9.06 -45.95
N SER A 512 -38.43 -7.74 -45.83
CA SER A 512 -38.77 -6.95 -44.64
C SER A 512 -40.27 -6.85 -44.40
N GLU A 513 -41.08 -6.83 -45.46
CA GLU A 513 -42.55 -6.84 -45.41
C GLU A 513 -43.13 -8.10 -44.75
N GLN A 514 -42.37 -9.20 -44.66
CA GLN A 514 -42.81 -10.45 -44.04
C GLN A 514 -42.66 -10.49 -42.51
N TYR A 515 -41.98 -9.50 -41.93
CA TYR A 515 -41.64 -9.50 -40.51
C TYR A 515 -42.20 -8.26 -39.80
N ASN A 516 -42.65 -8.46 -38.56
CA ASN A 516 -42.85 -7.33 -37.65
C ASN A 516 -41.49 -6.75 -37.20
N ALA A 517 -41.48 -5.55 -36.61
CA ALA A 517 -40.25 -4.85 -36.23
C ALA A 517 -39.28 -5.71 -35.37
N HIS A 518 -39.80 -6.50 -34.42
CA HIS A 518 -38.99 -7.38 -33.58
C HIS A 518 -38.44 -8.60 -34.33
N GLY A 519 -39.23 -9.20 -35.22
CA GLY A 519 -38.84 -10.30 -36.09
C GLY A 519 -37.77 -9.88 -37.10
N LEU A 520 -37.96 -8.72 -37.74
CA LEU A 520 -37.01 -8.15 -38.69
C LEU A 520 -35.66 -7.88 -38.01
N THR A 521 -35.68 -7.25 -36.84
CA THR A 521 -34.47 -7.00 -36.05
C THR A 521 -33.73 -8.30 -35.71
N ARG A 522 -34.46 -9.37 -35.38
CA ARG A 522 -33.84 -10.69 -35.10
C ARG A 522 -33.18 -11.28 -36.34
N VAL A 523 -33.85 -11.22 -37.50
CA VAL A 523 -33.30 -11.74 -38.76
C VAL A 523 -32.07 -10.96 -39.18
N ILE A 524 -32.14 -9.62 -39.16
CA ILE A 524 -31.00 -8.75 -39.47
C ILE A 524 -29.83 -9.04 -38.55
N ASN A 525 -30.04 -9.12 -37.22
CA ASN A 525 -28.93 -9.43 -36.30
C ASN A 525 -28.33 -10.83 -36.54
N ARG A 526 -29.15 -11.83 -36.89
CA ARG A 526 -28.67 -13.19 -37.23
C ARG A 526 -27.91 -13.24 -38.55
N PHE A 527 -28.19 -12.31 -39.47
CA PHE A 527 -27.41 -12.13 -40.69
C PHE A 527 -26.13 -11.33 -40.42
N LEU A 528 -26.22 -10.14 -39.85
CA LEU A 528 -25.08 -9.24 -39.63
C LEU A 528 -24.01 -9.84 -38.70
N THR A 529 -24.40 -10.54 -37.64
CA THR A 529 -23.45 -11.08 -36.64
C THR A 529 -22.37 -11.99 -37.27
N PRO A 530 -22.72 -13.08 -37.99
CA PRO A 530 -21.71 -13.92 -38.63
C PRO A 530 -20.97 -13.21 -39.78
N MET A 531 -21.62 -12.31 -40.53
CA MET A 531 -20.96 -11.57 -41.61
C MET A 531 -19.88 -10.62 -41.07
N THR A 532 -20.19 -9.88 -40.01
CA THR A 532 -19.24 -9.02 -39.29
C THR A 532 -18.09 -9.83 -38.71
N GLY A 533 -18.37 -11.02 -38.15
CA GLY A 533 -17.33 -11.93 -37.66
C GLY A 533 -16.34 -12.33 -38.76
N ILE A 534 -16.84 -12.72 -39.94
CA ILE A 534 -16.00 -13.10 -41.10
C ILE A 534 -15.10 -11.95 -41.56
N ILE A 535 -15.64 -10.73 -41.63
CA ILE A 535 -14.88 -9.53 -42.00
C ILE A 535 -13.75 -9.30 -40.99
N MET A 536 -14.07 -9.33 -39.68
CA MET A 536 -13.09 -9.11 -38.62
C MET A 536 -12.01 -10.21 -38.55
N ASP A 537 -12.37 -11.48 -38.76
CA ASP A 537 -11.45 -12.62 -38.78
C ASP A 537 -10.43 -12.52 -39.93
N ARG A 538 -10.77 -11.78 -40.99
CA ARG A 538 -9.89 -11.47 -42.12
C ARG A 538 -9.32 -10.06 -42.04
N LEU A 539 -9.13 -9.51 -40.84
CA LEU A 539 -8.51 -8.20 -40.58
C LEU A 539 -9.27 -6.99 -41.15
N GLY A 540 -10.54 -7.16 -41.53
CA GLY A 540 -11.39 -6.07 -42.01
C GLY A 540 -11.96 -5.24 -40.86
N TYR A 541 -12.17 -3.96 -41.15
CA TYR A 541 -12.86 -3.02 -40.27
C TYR A 541 -14.27 -2.76 -40.83
N VAL A 542 -15.31 -3.04 -40.04
CA VAL A 542 -16.69 -2.68 -40.39
C VAL A 542 -16.91 -1.22 -40.03
N ASP A 543 -17.04 -0.37 -41.04
CA ASP A 543 -17.25 1.08 -40.88
C ASP A 543 -18.64 1.34 -40.30
N LYS A 544 -19.68 0.93 -41.02
CA LYS A 544 -21.07 1.13 -40.63
C LYS A 544 -22.02 0.17 -41.33
N TYR A 545 -23.20 0.06 -40.75
CA TYR A 545 -24.37 -0.53 -41.40
C TYR A 545 -25.23 0.59 -41.99
N ILE A 546 -25.60 0.46 -43.26
CA ILE A 546 -26.46 1.41 -43.97
C ILE A 546 -27.74 0.67 -44.37
N GLY A 547 -28.72 0.62 -43.46
CA GLY A 547 -29.87 -0.28 -43.62
C GLY A 547 -29.45 -1.74 -43.53
N ASP A 548 -29.66 -2.48 -44.62
CA ASP A 548 -29.24 -3.87 -44.84
C ASP A 548 -27.84 -4.01 -45.46
N CYS A 549 -27.23 -2.90 -45.88
CA CYS A 549 -25.89 -2.88 -46.44
C CYS A 549 -24.79 -2.85 -45.35
N ILE A 550 -23.76 -3.68 -45.54
CA ILE A 550 -22.52 -3.68 -44.76
C ILE A 550 -21.45 -2.91 -45.55
N MET A 551 -20.88 -1.88 -44.93
CA MET A 551 -19.70 -1.18 -45.45
C MET A 551 -18.47 -1.56 -44.60
N ALA A 552 -17.43 -2.08 -45.24
CA ALA A 552 -16.19 -2.47 -44.58
C ALA A 552 -14.97 -2.11 -45.43
N PHE A 553 -13.79 -2.03 -44.80
CA PHE A 553 -12.54 -1.79 -45.49
C PHE A 553 -11.36 -2.51 -44.83
N TRP A 554 -10.26 -2.66 -45.59
CA TRP A 554 -8.99 -3.24 -45.15
C TRP A 554 -7.84 -2.25 -45.35
N ASN A 555 -6.69 -2.54 -44.75
CA ASN A 555 -5.48 -1.70 -44.74
C ASN A 555 -5.57 -0.42 -43.89
N ALA A 556 -6.58 -0.27 -43.04
CA ALA A 556 -6.60 0.77 -42.01
C ALA A 556 -7.43 0.35 -40.78
N PRO A 557 -7.10 0.87 -39.57
CA PRO A 557 -5.89 1.62 -39.23
C PRO A 557 -4.60 0.77 -39.21
N LEU A 558 -4.71 -0.56 -39.28
CA LEU A 558 -3.55 -1.45 -39.41
C LEU A 558 -3.07 -1.52 -40.86
N ASN A 559 -1.74 -1.57 -41.04
CA ASN A 559 -1.14 -1.87 -42.33
C ASN A 559 -1.30 -3.37 -42.64
N ASP A 560 -1.93 -3.67 -43.77
CA ASP A 560 -2.17 -5.01 -44.29
C ASP A 560 -1.80 -5.06 -45.78
N PRO A 561 -0.57 -5.47 -46.13
CA PRO A 561 -0.13 -5.59 -47.53
C PRO A 561 -0.97 -6.56 -48.38
N HIS A 562 -1.76 -7.43 -47.75
CA HIS A 562 -2.60 -8.42 -48.43
C HIS A 562 -4.10 -8.06 -48.35
N HIS A 563 -4.41 -6.77 -48.16
CA HIS A 563 -5.78 -6.27 -47.95
C HIS A 563 -6.77 -6.71 -49.03
N ALA A 564 -6.39 -6.71 -50.31
CA ALA A 564 -7.25 -7.16 -51.41
C ALA A 564 -7.58 -8.66 -51.31
N SER A 565 -6.57 -9.49 -51.05
CA SER A 565 -6.74 -10.94 -50.86
C SER A 565 -7.58 -11.27 -49.61
N ASN A 566 -7.41 -10.51 -48.53
CA ASN A 566 -8.22 -10.66 -47.32
C ASN A 566 -9.69 -10.29 -47.54
N ALA A 567 -9.95 -9.22 -48.31
CA ALA A 567 -11.30 -8.83 -48.69
C ALA A 567 -11.97 -9.85 -49.62
N CYS A 568 -11.24 -10.38 -50.63
CA CYS A 568 -11.74 -11.43 -51.51
C CYS A 568 -12.08 -12.73 -50.74
N GLU A 569 -11.20 -13.15 -49.82
CA GLU A 569 -11.46 -14.30 -48.96
C GLU A 569 -12.68 -14.08 -48.05
N ALA A 570 -12.83 -12.88 -47.49
CA ALA A 570 -14.00 -12.52 -46.68
C ALA A 570 -15.29 -12.60 -47.52
N ALA A 571 -15.30 -12.04 -48.73
CA ALA A 571 -16.47 -12.07 -49.61
C ALA A 571 -16.89 -13.51 -50.00
N LEU A 572 -15.92 -14.39 -50.30
CA LEU A 572 -16.20 -15.81 -50.57
C LEU A 572 -16.79 -16.51 -49.33
N ARG A 573 -16.20 -16.30 -48.15
CA ARG A 573 -16.71 -16.86 -46.89
C ARG A 573 -18.10 -16.34 -46.54
N MET A 574 -18.41 -15.07 -46.85
CA MET A 574 -19.75 -14.52 -46.65
C MET A 574 -20.79 -15.23 -47.51
N GLN A 575 -20.48 -15.49 -48.79
CA GLN A 575 -21.34 -16.26 -49.69
C GLN A 575 -21.53 -17.71 -49.20
N GLU A 576 -20.46 -18.37 -48.76
CA GLU A 576 -20.50 -19.73 -48.20
C GLU A 576 -21.35 -19.77 -46.92
N LYS A 577 -21.12 -18.84 -46.00
CA LYS A 577 -21.84 -18.78 -44.73
C LYS A 577 -23.32 -18.48 -44.94
N LEU A 578 -23.66 -17.65 -45.92
CA LEU A 578 -25.04 -17.34 -46.26
C LEU A 578 -25.79 -18.59 -46.76
N LYS A 579 -25.15 -19.47 -47.53
CA LYS A 579 -25.75 -20.76 -47.94
C LYS A 579 -26.10 -21.62 -46.72
N GLU A 580 -25.21 -21.72 -45.75
CA GLU A 580 -25.47 -22.44 -44.49
C GLU A 580 -26.62 -21.81 -43.68
N LEU A 581 -26.66 -20.47 -43.61
CA LEU A 581 -27.69 -19.73 -42.89
C LEU A 581 -29.06 -19.90 -43.55
N ASN A 582 -29.14 -19.82 -44.87
CA ASN A 582 -30.38 -20.08 -45.62
C ASN A 582 -30.89 -21.50 -45.40
N GLU A 583 -30.02 -22.51 -45.42
CA GLU A 583 -30.43 -23.89 -45.15
C GLU A 583 -30.95 -24.08 -43.71
N THR A 584 -30.32 -23.40 -42.75
CA THR A 584 -30.79 -23.36 -41.35
C THR A 584 -32.16 -22.68 -41.27
N TRP A 585 -32.32 -21.51 -41.88
CA TRP A 585 -33.57 -20.77 -41.89
C TRP A 585 -34.68 -21.47 -42.66
N ARG A 586 -34.36 -22.27 -43.68
CA ARG A 586 -35.30 -23.12 -44.40
C ARG A 586 -35.86 -24.20 -43.48
N LYS A 587 -35.00 -24.89 -42.73
CA LYS A 587 -35.41 -25.91 -41.74
C LYS A 587 -36.25 -25.31 -40.62
N GLU A 588 -35.90 -24.13 -40.13
CA GLU A 588 -36.70 -23.39 -39.15
C GLU A 588 -38.06 -22.98 -39.73
N ALA A 589 -38.08 -22.49 -40.98
CA ALA A 589 -39.30 -22.07 -41.65
C ALA A 589 -40.33 -23.20 -41.78
N VAL A 590 -39.86 -24.40 -42.13
CA VAL A 590 -40.71 -25.60 -42.21
C VAL A 590 -41.28 -25.99 -40.85
N LYS A 591 -40.50 -25.86 -39.77
CA LYS A 591 -40.98 -26.14 -38.40
C LYS A 591 -42.01 -25.13 -37.90
N GLU A 592 -41.92 -23.90 -38.38
CA GLU A 592 -42.76 -22.77 -37.97
C GLU A 592 -43.95 -22.53 -38.93
N ASP A 593 -44.16 -23.42 -39.91
CA ASP A 593 -45.16 -23.29 -40.98
C ASP A 593 -45.15 -21.91 -41.68
N ARG A 594 -43.95 -21.35 -41.89
CA ARG A 594 -43.76 -20.05 -42.55
C ARG A 594 -43.12 -20.21 -43.91
N LYS A 595 -43.47 -19.32 -44.84
CA LYS A 595 -42.81 -19.23 -46.15
C LYS A 595 -41.33 -18.88 -45.96
N HIS A 596 -40.43 -19.65 -46.56
CA HIS A 596 -39.00 -19.34 -46.61
C HIS A 596 -38.69 -18.57 -47.90
N ILE A 597 -38.20 -17.33 -47.76
CA ILE A 597 -37.52 -16.62 -48.84
C ILE A 597 -36.01 -16.71 -48.57
N PRO A 598 -35.21 -17.29 -49.49
CA PRO A 598 -33.76 -17.33 -49.33
C PRO A 598 -33.19 -15.91 -49.44
N ILE A 599 -32.30 -15.55 -48.51
CA ILE A 599 -31.58 -14.29 -48.53
C ILE A 599 -30.40 -14.44 -49.49
N ASN A 600 -30.27 -13.55 -50.47
CA ASN A 600 -29.10 -13.48 -51.34
C ASN A 600 -28.40 -12.15 -51.12
N ILE A 601 -27.08 -12.11 -51.30
CA ILE A 601 -26.30 -10.87 -51.15
C ILE A 601 -25.54 -10.55 -52.44
N GLY A 602 -25.48 -9.26 -52.75
CA GLY A 602 -24.53 -8.69 -53.71
C GLY A 602 -23.32 -8.17 -52.95
N VAL A 603 -22.11 -8.41 -53.45
CA VAL A 603 -20.87 -7.88 -52.86
C VAL A 603 -20.08 -7.14 -53.92
N GLY A 604 -19.71 -5.89 -53.65
CA GLY A 604 -18.82 -5.06 -54.46
C GLY A 604 -17.48 -4.84 -53.78
N LEU A 605 -16.38 -5.13 -54.46
CA LEU A 605 -15.01 -4.90 -53.97
C LEU A 605 -14.24 -3.97 -54.90
N ASN A 606 -13.71 -2.87 -54.38
CA ASN A 606 -12.78 -2.02 -55.13
C ASN A 606 -11.54 -1.70 -54.30
N THR A 607 -10.40 -1.60 -54.97
CA THR A 607 -9.13 -1.25 -54.36
C THR A 607 -8.64 0.06 -54.96
N GLY A 608 -8.28 1.02 -54.12
CA GLY A 608 -7.79 2.31 -54.59
C GLY A 608 -7.46 3.28 -53.45
N ASP A 609 -7.10 4.50 -53.83
CA ASP A 609 -6.60 5.50 -52.88
C ASP A 609 -7.77 6.21 -52.23
N CYS A 610 -7.88 6.05 -50.92
CA CYS A 610 -8.97 6.60 -50.14
C CYS A 610 -8.41 7.43 -48.97
N CYS A 611 -9.16 8.44 -48.56
CA CYS A 611 -8.86 9.20 -47.35
C CYS A 611 -9.54 8.52 -46.15
N VAL A 612 -8.75 8.00 -45.21
CA VAL A 612 -9.25 7.32 -44.02
C VAL A 612 -8.87 8.10 -42.76
N GLY A 613 -9.81 8.29 -41.85
CA GLY A 613 -9.60 9.07 -40.64
C GLY A 613 -10.87 9.35 -39.87
N ASN A 614 -10.78 10.23 -38.86
CA ASN A 614 -11.95 10.68 -38.14
C ASN A 614 -12.70 11.75 -38.95
N MET A 615 -13.87 11.36 -39.47
CA MET A 615 -14.72 12.17 -40.33
C MET A 615 -16.01 12.57 -39.60
N GLY A 616 -16.42 13.83 -39.71
CA GLY A 616 -17.66 14.34 -39.10
C GLY A 616 -17.52 15.77 -38.58
N SER A 617 -18.36 16.17 -37.64
CA SER A 617 -18.23 17.45 -36.93
C SER A 617 -17.46 17.28 -35.61
N ASP A 618 -17.01 18.37 -35.01
CA ASP A 618 -16.35 18.35 -33.70
C ASP A 618 -17.21 17.70 -32.59
N GLN A 619 -18.54 17.72 -32.77
CA GLN A 619 -19.49 17.11 -31.84
C GLN A 619 -19.77 15.63 -32.14
N ARG A 620 -19.53 15.18 -33.37
CA ARG A 620 -19.81 13.80 -33.81
C ARG A 620 -18.92 13.42 -35.00
N PHE A 621 -17.87 12.66 -34.72
CA PHE A 621 -16.97 12.08 -35.72
C PHE A 621 -16.95 10.56 -35.62
N ASN A 622 -16.76 9.90 -36.76
CA ASN A 622 -16.58 8.45 -36.88
C ASN A 622 -15.30 8.17 -37.66
N TYR A 623 -14.55 7.14 -37.26
CA TYR A 623 -13.43 6.64 -38.05
C TYR A 623 -13.97 5.94 -39.31
N SER A 624 -13.80 6.56 -40.47
CA SER A 624 -14.46 6.18 -41.72
C SER A 624 -13.58 6.52 -42.93
N VAL A 625 -14.01 6.12 -44.11
CA VAL A 625 -13.28 6.29 -45.37
C VAL A 625 -14.10 7.10 -46.38
N LEU A 626 -13.42 8.00 -47.09
CA LEU A 626 -13.98 8.80 -48.18
C LEU A 626 -13.08 8.72 -49.42
N GLY A 627 -13.69 8.73 -50.60
CA GLY A 627 -12.95 8.73 -51.86
C GLY A 627 -13.82 8.29 -53.04
N ASP A 628 -13.35 8.61 -54.25
CA ASP A 628 -14.02 8.17 -55.47
C ASP A 628 -14.00 6.63 -55.59
N ASP A 629 -12.93 5.98 -55.13
CA ASP A 629 -12.81 4.52 -55.10
C ASP A 629 -13.80 3.83 -54.13
N VAL A 630 -14.26 4.53 -53.08
CA VAL A 630 -15.33 4.06 -52.18
C VAL A 630 -16.66 4.03 -52.93
N ASN A 631 -16.95 5.09 -53.69
CA ASN A 631 -18.17 5.17 -54.50
C ASN A 631 -18.17 4.12 -55.61
N LEU A 632 -17.00 3.83 -56.20
CA LEU A 632 -16.87 2.76 -57.17
C LEU A 632 -17.23 1.40 -56.54
N ALA A 633 -16.72 1.06 -55.35
CA ALA A 633 -17.07 -0.18 -54.66
C ALA A 633 -18.60 -0.35 -54.46
N SER A 634 -19.28 0.71 -54.01
CA SER A 634 -20.74 0.71 -53.84
C SER A 634 -21.47 0.51 -55.17
N ARG A 635 -20.98 1.09 -56.27
CA ARG A 635 -21.57 0.89 -57.61
C ARG A 635 -21.35 -0.52 -58.12
N LEU A 636 -20.17 -1.11 -57.88
CA LEU A 636 -19.87 -2.50 -58.27
C LEU A 636 -20.81 -3.49 -57.58
N GLU A 637 -21.14 -3.25 -56.31
CA GLU A 637 -22.15 -4.04 -55.59
C GLU A 637 -23.48 -4.04 -56.34
N GLY A 638 -23.97 -2.85 -56.75
CA GLY A 638 -25.21 -2.71 -57.51
C GLY A 638 -25.20 -3.44 -58.86
N GLN A 639 -24.03 -3.54 -59.52
CA GLN A 639 -23.87 -4.31 -60.76
C GLN A 639 -24.00 -5.82 -60.57
N SER A 640 -23.89 -6.34 -59.34
CA SER A 640 -24.00 -7.77 -59.08
C SER A 640 -25.36 -8.34 -59.53
N LYS A 641 -26.44 -7.54 -59.45
CA LYS A 641 -27.81 -7.96 -59.79
C LYS A 641 -28.03 -8.09 -61.30
N PRO A 642 -27.77 -7.08 -62.15
CA PRO A 642 -27.88 -7.20 -63.61
C PRO A 642 -27.08 -8.36 -64.20
N TYR A 643 -25.86 -8.59 -63.71
CA TYR A 643 -25.00 -9.69 -64.20
C TYR A 643 -25.29 -11.04 -63.52
N GLY A 644 -26.18 -11.08 -62.53
CA GLY A 644 -26.59 -12.29 -61.83
C GLY A 644 -25.48 -13.00 -61.04
N VAL A 645 -24.42 -12.30 -60.66
CA VAL A 645 -23.28 -12.85 -59.91
C VAL A 645 -23.29 -12.41 -58.45
N GLY A 646 -22.72 -13.18 -57.53
CA GLY A 646 -22.71 -12.84 -56.10
C GLY A 646 -21.66 -11.80 -55.68
N ILE A 647 -20.57 -11.68 -56.43
CA ILE A 647 -19.42 -10.82 -56.09
C ILE A 647 -18.93 -10.13 -57.36
N VAL A 648 -18.79 -8.80 -57.33
CA VAL A 648 -18.21 -7.99 -58.39
C VAL A 648 -16.98 -7.27 -57.85
N ILE A 649 -15.86 -7.33 -58.57
CA ILE A 649 -14.58 -6.73 -58.16
C ILE A 649 -14.04 -5.80 -59.25
N GLY A 650 -13.35 -4.74 -58.81
CA GLY A 650 -12.66 -3.79 -59.69
C GLY A 650 -11.30 -4.31 -60.18
N PRO A 651 -10.69 -3.62 -61.17
CA PRO A 651 -9.46 -4.07 -61.83
C PRO A 651 -8.25 -4.14 -60.90
N LYS A 652 -8.06 -3.11 -60.04
CA LYS A 652 -6.98 -3.09 -59.03
C LYS A 652 -7.13 -4.21 -58.00
N THR A 653 -8.36 -4.54 -57.61
CA THR A 653 -8.62 -5.68 -56.71
C THR A 653 -8.23 -6.99 -57.40
N LYS A 654 -8.59 -7.17 -58.67
CA LYS A 654 -8.22 -8.35 -59.46
C LYS A 654 -6.71 -8.50 -59.61
N GLU A 655 -5.99 -7.41 -59.82
CA GLU A 655 -4.52 -7.40 -59.91
C GLU A 655 -3.87 -7.83 -58.60
N GLN A 656 -4.31 -7.26 -57.47
CA GLN A 656 -3.74 -7.55 -56.16
C GLN A 656 -4.21 -8.89 -55.57
N ALA A 657 -5.33 -9.44 -56.04
CA ALA A 657 -5.88 -10.75 -55.67
C ALA A 657 -5.59 -11.81 -56.75
N ALA A 658 -4.37 -11.82 -57.30
CA ALA A 658 -4.00 -12.66 -58.44
C ALA A 658 -4.17 -14.17 -58.21
N ASP A 659 -4.14 -14.67 -56.97
CA ASP A 659 -4.31 -16.09 -56.65
C ASP A 659 -5.77 -16.58 -56.76
N PHE A 660 -6.75 -15.70 -56.98
CA PHE A 660 -8.17 -16.07 -57.02
C PHE A 660 -8.69 -16.33 -58.45
N ALA A 661 -9.71 -17.18 -58.56
CA ALA A 661 -10.41 -17.48 -59.80
C ALA A 661 -11.38 -16.35 -60.12
N VAL A 662 -11.11 -15.62 -61.20
CA VAL A 662 -11.85 -14.42 -61.59
C VAL A 662 -12.21 -14.49 -63.08
N LEU A 663 -13.36 -13.96 -63.46
CA LEU A 663 -13.76 -13.78 -64.87
C LEU A 663 -14.14 -12.34 -65.11
N GLU A 664 -13.81 -11.82 -66.29
CA GLU A 664 -14.32 -10.52 -66.72
C GLU A 664 -15.84 -10.60 -66.90
N LEU A 665 -16.58 -9.58 -66.48
CA LEU A 665 -18.02 -9.51 -66.69
C LEU A 665 -18.33 -8.64 -67.89
N ASP A 666 -17.82 -7.41 -67.88
CA ASP A 666 -18.11 -6.40 -68.90
C ASP A 666 -17.15 -5.20 -68.76
N LEU A 667 -17.12 -4.35 -69.79
CA LEU A 667 -16.51 -3.03 -69.79
C LEU A 667 -17.62 -1.97 -69.71
N ILE A 668 -17.81 -1.40 -68.52
CA ILE A 668 -18.95 -0.51 -68.26
C ILE A 668 -18.53 0.94 -68.03
N LYS A 669 -19.36 1.87 -68.50
CA LYS A 669 -19.35 3.27 -68.05
C LYS A 669 -20.30 3.39 -66.86
N VAL A 670 -19.74 3.40 -65.64
CA VAL A 670 -20.54 3.63 -64.43
C VAL A 670 -21.00 5.08 -64.36
N LYS A 671 -22.24 5.31 -63.94
CA LYS A 671 -22.86 6.64 -63.87
C LYS A 671 -21.96 7.63 -63.10
N GLY A 672 -21.49 8.68 -63.78
CA GLY A 672 -20.62 9.71 -63.22
C GLY A 672 -19.11 9.50 -63.44
N LYS A 673 -18.68 8.46 -64.16
CA LYS A 673 -17.33 8.37 -64.75
C LYS A 673 -17.40 8.42 -66.27
N THR A 674 -16.47 9.15 -66.87
CA THR A 674 -16.27 9.22 -68.33
C THR A 674 -15.41 8.07 -68.85
N VAL A 675 -14.51 7.53 -68.00
CA VAL A 675 -13.61 6.42 -68.34
C VAL A 675 -14.30 5.08 -68.05
N PRO A 676 -14.34 4.16 -69.03
CA PRO A 676 -14.85 2.81 -68.84
C PRO A 676 -14.04 2.02 -67.81
N VAL A 677 -14.70 1.13 -67.06
CA VAL A 677 -14.05 0.28 -66.06
C VAL A 677 -14.38 -1.18 -66.36
N ASN A 678 -13.35 -2.02 -66.49
CA ASN A 678 -13.52 -3.47 -66.53
C ASN A 678 -13.95 -3.95 -65.15
N ILE A 679 -15.03 -4.70 -65.11
CA ILE A 679 -15.54 -5.33 -63.90
C ILE A 679 -15.39 -6.84 -64.02
N PHE A 680 -15.11 -7.48 -62.89
CA PHE A 680 -14.83 -8.92 -62.83
C PHE A 680 -15.72 -9.57 -61.77
N THR A 681 -15.99 -10.86 -61.89
CA THR A 681 -16.62 -11.66 -60.83
C THR A 681 -15.59 -12.55 -60.17
N LEU A 682 -15.72 -12.72 -58.85
CA LEU A 682 -14.89 -13.61 -58.04
C LEU A 682 -15.61 -14.96 -57.86
N LEU A 683 -15.04 -16.05 -58.38
CA LEU A 683 -15.68 -17.36 -58.43
C LEU A 683 -15.07 -18.42 -57.52
N GLY A 684 -13.83 -18.22 -57.06
CA GLY A 684 -13.22 -19.17 -56.15
C GLY A 684 -11.79 -18.86 -55.75
N ARG A 685 -11.26 -19.69 -54.87
CA ARG A 685 -9.88 -19.63 -54.38
C ARG A 685 -8.91 -20.24 -55.38
N LYS A 686 -7.62 -20.25 -55.03
CA LYS A 686 -6.52 -20.81 -55.83
C LYS A 686 -6.79 -22.19 -56.43
N ALA A 687 -7.42 -23.09 -55.68
CA ALA A 687 -7.76 -24.43 -56.16
C ALA A 687 -8.71 -24.41 -57.38
N VAL A 688 -9.69 -23.50 -57.38
CA VAL A 688 -10.62 -23.32 -58.51
C VAL A 688 -9.87 -22.75 -59.71
N LYS A 689 -9.03 -21.73 -59.49
CA LYS A 689 -8.23 -21.10 -60.56
C LYS A 689 -7.34 -22.10 -61.29
N GLN A 690 -6.75 -23.03 -60.53
CA GLN A 690 -5.83 -24.04 -61.05
C GLN A 690 -6.55 -25.24 -61.69
N SER A 691 -7.87 -25.37 -61.54
CA SER A 691 -8.63 -26.47 -62.12
C SER A 691 -8.67 -26.39 -63.66
N ALA A 692 -8.57 -27.54 -64.33
CA ALA A 692 -8.62 -27.59 -65.78
C ALA A 692 -9.98 -27.09 -66.32
N GLU A 693 -11.07 -27.41 -65.62
CA GLU A 693 -12.43 -26.98 -65.95
C GLU A 693 -12.58 -25.46 -65.92
N PHE A 694 -12.02 -24.79 -64.90
CA PHE A 694 -12.07 -23.33 -64.82
C PHE A 694 -11.23 -22.67 -65.92
N ARG A 695 -10.02 -23.18 -66.20
CA ARG A 695 -9.15 -22.64 -67.26
C ARG A 695 -9.80 -22.73 -68.65
N LEU A 696 -10.42 -23.88 -68.95
CA LEU A 696 -11.18 -24.05 -70.20
C LEU A 696 -12.35 -23.06 -70.28
N HIS A 697 -13.07 -22.88 -69.17
CA HIS A 697 -14.15 -21.91 -69.12
C HIS A 697 -13.67 -20.47 -69.29
N GLU A 698 -12.59 -20.09 -68.60
CA GLU A 698 -11.97 -18.77 -68.70
C GLU A 698 -11.48 -18.48 -70.13
N GLU A 699 -10.88 -19.47 -70.80
CA GLU A 699 -10.45 -19.33 -72.19
C GLU A 699 -11.64 -19.14 -73.14
N ALA A 700 -12.67 -19.97 -73.04
CA ALA A 700 -13.89 -19.85 -73.86
C ALA A 700 -14.60 -18.51 -73.60
N HIS A 701 -14.68 -18.09 -72.34
CA HIS A 701 -15.28 -16.82 -71.92
C HIS A 701 -14.52 -15.61 -72.50
N ASN A 702 -13.19 -15.62 -72.42
CA ASN A 702 -12.36 -14.54 -72.95
C ASN A 702 -12.45 -14.45 -74.49
N LYS A 703 -12.48 -15.61 -75.18
CA LYS A 703 -12.72 -15.65 -76.64
C LYS A 703 -14.10 -15.12 -76.99
N MET A 704 -15.13 -15.45 -76.20
CA MET A 704 -16.49 -14.94 -76.39
C MET A 704 -16.53 -13.42 -76.27
N LEU A 705 -15.94 -12.84 -75.22
CA LEU A 705 -15.87 -11.38 -75.06
C LEU A 705 -15.07 -10.70 -76.18
N ALA A 706 -13.97 -11.32 -76.64
CA ALA A 706 -13.18 -10.81 -77.76
C ALA A 706 -13.99 -10.82 -79.07
N ALA A 707 -14.70 -11.91 -79.38
CA ALA A 707 -15.56 -12.01 -80.55
C ALA A 707 -16.74 -11.02 -80.48
N TYR A 708 -17.34 -10.85 -79.30
CA TYR A 708 -18.40 -9.87 -79.06
C TYR A 708 -17.92 -8.43 -79.31
N ARG A 709 -16.77 -8.05 -78.76
CA ARG A 709 -16.16 -6.71 -78.95
C ARG A 709 -15.69 -6.48 -80.39
N GLY A 710 -15.25 -7.55 -81.07
CA GLY A 710 -14.90 -7.55 -82.49
C GLY A 710 -16.10 -7.56 -83.45
N GLN A 711 -17.34 -7.49 -82.94
CA GLN A 711 -18.59 -7.55 -83.70
C GLN A 711 -18.77 -8.87 -84.51
N ASN A 712 -18.07 -9.95 -84.14
CA ASN A 712 -18.25 -11.27 -84.75
C ASN A 712 -19.37 -12.05 -84.06
N TRP A 713 -20.62 -11.67 -84.35
CA TRP A 713 -21.82 -12.17 -83.65
C TRP A 713 -22.00 -13.69 -83.74
N LYS A 714 -21.68 -14.29 -84.89
CA LYS A 714 -21.80 -15.75 -85.11
C LYS A 714 -20.82 -16.53 -84.24
N GLU A 715 -19.57 -16.08 -84.17
CA GLU A 715 -18.54 -16.68 -83.33
C GLU A 715 -18.83 -16.45 -81.84
N ALA A 716 -19.24 -15.23 -81.46
CA ALA A 716 -19.62 -14.90 -80.09
C ALA A 716 -20.77 -15.80 -79.59
N ARG A 717 -21.81 -16.04 -80.39
CA ARG A 717 -22.93 -16.93 -80.03
C ARG A 717 -22.48 -18.40 -79.86
N ALA A 718 -21.60 -18.89 -80.74
CA ALA A 718 -21.08 -20.25 -80.63
C ALA A 718 -20.27 -20.46 -79.33
N LEU A 719 -19.39 -19.50 -79.00
CA LEU A 719 -18.59 -19.52 -77.77
C LEU A 719 -19.44 -19.30 -76.51
N LEU A 720 -20.52 -18.52 -76.61
CA LEU A 720 -21.50 -18.33 -75.54
C LEU A 720 -22.21 -19.65 -75.19
N GLU A 721 -22.63 -20.43 -76.19
CA GLU A 721 -23.18 -21.77 -75.98
C GLU A 721 -22.17 -22.76 -75.38
N GLU A 722 -20.89 -22.65 -75.75
CA GLU A 722 -19.82 -23.42 -75.12
C GLU A 722 -19.68 -23.06 -73.63
N CYS A 723 -19.67 -21.77 -73.30
CA CYS A 723 -19.61 -21.30 -71.93
C CYS A 723 -20.80 -21.81 -71.09
N ARG A 724 -22.00 -21.89 -71.68
CA ARG A 724 -23.21 -22.40 -71.01
C ARG A 724 -23.11 -23.86 -70.59
N ARG A 725 -22.31 -24.68 -71.28
CA ARG A 725 -22.17 -26.13 -71.04
C ARG A 725 -21.17 -26.49 -69.95
N THR A 726 -20.42 -25.52 -69.46
CA THR A 726 -19.39 -25.74 -68.43
C THR A 726 -19.94 -25.65 -66.99
N PRO A 727 -19.25 -26.24 -66.00
CA PRO A 727 -19.65 -26.16 -64.59
C PRO A 727 -19.65 -24.75 -63.97
N PHE A 728 -18.90 -23.81 -64.55
CA PHE A 728 -18.78 -22.42 -64.08
C PHE A 728 -19.74 -21.45 -64.78
N THR A 729 -20.77 -21.98 -65.45
CA THR A 729 -21.73 -21.19 -66.24
C THR A 729 -22.36 -20.04 -65.46
N LEU A 730 -22.28 -18.83 -66.03
CA LEU A 730 -22.90 -17.62 -65.53
C LEU A 730 -24.18 -17.34 -66.34
N LYS A 731 -25.23 -18.12 -66.10
CA LYS A 731 -26.45 -18.11 -66.90
C LYS A 731 -26.98 -16.70 -67.21
N ALA A 732 -27.17 -15.88 -66.19
CA ALA A 732 -27.71 -14.52 -66.35
C ALA A 732 -26.78 -13.61 -67.19
N LEU A 733 -25.47 -13.76 -67.05
CA LEU A 733 -24.48 -13.03 -67.85
C LEU A 733 -24.57 -13.43 -69.33
N TYR A 734 -24.67 -14.73 -69.60
CA TYR A 734 -24.77 -15.23 -70.96
C TYR A 734 -26.12 -14.91 -71.61
N ASP A 735 -27.22 -14.97 -70.85
CA ASP A 735 -28.54 -14.53 -71.33
C ASP A 735 -28.51 -13.02 -71.69
N LEU A 736 -27.85 -12.20 -70.87
CA LEU A 736 -27.64 -10.77 -71.14
C LEU A 736 -26.85 -10.54 -72.43
N TYR A 737 -25.73 -11.25 -72.64
CA TYR A 737 -24.94 -11.12 -73.86
C TYR A 737 -25.69 -11.62 -75.09
N GLU A 738 -26.47 -12.68 -74.99
CA GLU A 738 -27.32 -13.17 -76.10
C GLU A 738 -28.36 -12.12 -76.51
N GLU A 739 -29.02 -11.49 -75.54
CA GLU A 739 -29.97 -10.40 -75.80
C GLU A 739 -29.28 -9.20 -76.46
N ARG A 740 -28.10 -8.80 -75.96
CA ARG A 740 -27.32 -7.70 -76.57
C ARG A 740 -26.86 -8.03 -77.98
N ILE A 741 -26.40 -9.25 -78.24
CA ILE A 741 -26.03 -9.70 -79.60
C ILE A 741 -27.24 -9.60 -80.52
N LYS A 742 -28.43 -10.02 -80.08
CA LYS A 742 -29.67 -9.92 -80.87
C LYS A 742 -30.03 -8.47 -81.19
N ILE A 743 -29.84 -7.55 -80.25
CA ILE A 743 -30.06 -6.10 -80.46
C ILE A 743 -29.03 -5.54 -81.46
N TYR A 744 -27.74 -5.84 -81.28
CA TYR A 744 -26.67 -5.32 -82.14
C TYR A 744 -26.60 -5.97 -83.52
N GLU A 745 -27.18 -7.16 -83.71
CA GLU A 745 -27.41 -7.73 -85.05
C GLU A 745 -28.49 -6.95 -85.81
N ALA A 746 -29.50 -6.41 -85.13
CA ALA A 746 -30.54 -5.58 -85.73
C ALA A 746 -30.08 -4.12 -85.92
N GLU A 747 -29.27 -3.59 -84.98
CA GLU A 747 -28.72 -2.24 -85.00
C GLU A 747 -27.21 -2.25 -84.68
N PRO A 748 -26.34 -2.44 -85.68
CA PRO A 748 -24.90 -2.58 -85.47
C PRO A 748 -24.29 -1.32 -84.85
N PRO A 749 -23.49 -1.45 -83.78
CA PRO A 749 -22.74 -0.33 -83.25
C PRO A 749 -21.69 0.10 -84.28
N GLY A 750 -21.57 1.41 -84.53
CA GLY A 750 -20.65 1.96 -85.55
C GLY A 750 -19.19 1.52 -85.39
N LYS A 751 -18.35 1.76 -86.40
CA LYS A 751 -16.93 1.32 -86.42
C LYS A 751 -16.09 1.86 -85.25
N ASP A 752 -16.53 2.94 -84.59
CA ASP A 752 -15.86 3.58 -83.45
C ASP A 752 -16.35 3.07 -82.08
N TRP A 753 -17.06 1.94 -82.03
CA TRP A 753 -17.54 1.36 -80.77
C TRP A 753 -16.39 0.82 -79.93
N ASP A 754 -16.24 1.38 -78.73
CA ASP A 754 -15.21 1.05 -77.74
C ASP A 754 -15.52 -0.23 -76.94
N GLY A 755 -16.53 -1.01 -77.37
CA GLY A 755 -16.98 -2.21 -76.66
C GLY A 755 -17.66 -1.92 -75.32
N THR A 756 -18.00 -0.65 -75.04
CA THR A 756 -18.57 -0.25 -73.76
C THR A 756 -20.08 -0.36 -73.75
N TYR A 757 -20.61 -0.86 -72.64
CA TYR A 757 -22.03 -0.77 -72.33
C TYR A 757 -22.26 0.39 -71.34
N THR A 758 -23.21 1.27 -71.67
CA THR A 758 -23.65 2.32 -70.74
C THR A 758 -24.84 1.79 -69.97
N ALA A 759 -24.67 1.56 -68.67
CA ALA A 759 -25.75 1.09 -67.81
C ALA A 759 -26.90 2.13 -67.78
N THR A 760 -28.10 1.73 -68.20
CA THR A 760 -29.29 2.59 -68.28
C THR A 760 -30.06 2.67 -66.95
N SER A 761 -29.71 1.87 -65.95
CA SER A 761 -30.23 1.94 -64.58
C SER A 761 -29.10 1.87 -63.54
N LYS A 762 -29.40 2.26 -62.31
CA LYS A 762 -28.44 2.33 -61.19
C LYS A 762 -27.80 0.99 -60.87
#